data_AF-A0A395SE38-F1
#
_entry.id   AF-A0A395SE38-F1
#
_cell.length_a   1.000
_cell.length_b   1.000
_cell.length_c   1.000
_cell.angle_alpha   90.00
_cell.angle_beta   90.00
_cell.angle_gamma   90.00
#
_symmetry.space_group_name_H-M   'P 1'
#
loop_
_entity.id
_entity.type
_entity.pdbx_description
1 polymer ?
#
loop_
_entity_poly.entity_id
_entity_poly.type
_entity_poly.pdbx_seq_one_letter_code
_entity_poly.pdbx_strand_id
1 'polypeptide(L)'
;MRSRNILPLWLLWLTQGQVSALPQGEQKSPDSQDHSNEEFKRDLETSAFEYLTTYDKEDIIPVTETVKVSTSKAGTTATAVVLPSLTDVEPHTEGFIVTDLYNPFFTKPPVLSTSIPSPTSLIKPVETTTKNAEPSGLSKMADTADIFANPIDTSAPLSMFARKTTHPVSKNAVKQNSPIGTNKFYSNFYLENQDTPVYTYPYSLTWAKGQGAAASWGMSISHIDGDKRSYGPVGANGAVEFYSNPVGIQSMIISAKELGKNTVLTMDSIGPHFAKAYLRKDSSSAATITFPLYQGSVFTTAYFSGGTPWIQSGVYFRTMTQVTKDPKSNVRKFNFVLEDGTTWRLYAYKTKGDPLTLKITNNGLAASAKPFYGYIQIAKDPKVGVSEKVLDDGCGVYATGMTISGNNVGTQGTYKFTWTRAGHSSGRLWIFALPHHVSSFDAATTKEMRTYTMQTLTKGVATAVGGNSWTMIEPSLPVNMGFAPWDPAKGNRGLSTNAKKIIAPIAKSEVSQDMDAQSNTDSMYYSGKALAKFGSIVYVINNMLGDKALAQAGLEKLKTAFARFGSNKQNFPLVYESVWGGIVSSASYVSGSPGSDFGNTYYNDHHFHFGYHVLTAAYIGSMDSKWLAANKAYVNTLIRDYANPSSSDKYFPQWRSFDWYHGHSWAHGLTAMWDGKDQESSSEDMMSVYAMKMWGTVIKDTNMVARANLQLAVMSRAMQAYYYYTTTNTVQPKNFIGNKVAGILFENKVHHTTWFSADIEAVQGIHMIPILPFSNLARTGTFVQQEWDTYFNKGRVDKFNNLWKGIIYGNYATVQPKTAWSFFTQSKFDPIWIDGGASRTWYMAYAAALGGI
;
A
#
# COMPACT_ATOMS: atom_id res chain seq x y z
N MET A 1 11.91 3.09 26.45
CA MET A 1 13.17 3.67 25.94
C MET A 1 13.94 2.57 25.23
N ARG A 2 14.01 2.62 23.90
CA ARG A 2 14.92 1.80 23.09
C ARG A 2 15.59 2.78 22.13
N SER A 3 16.91 2.88 22.19
CA SER A 3 17.72 3.77 21.36
C SER A 3 17.57 3.35 19.89
N ARG A 4 16.83 4.14 19.13
CA ARG A 4 16.78 4.08 17.66
C ARG A 4 17.94 4.92 17.15
N ASN A 5 18.71 4.43 16.19
CA ASN A 5 19.70 5.25 15.51
C ASN A 5 18.97 6.18 14.52
N ILE A 6 18.44 7.28 15.05
CA ILE A 6 17.96 8.41 14.26
C ILE A 6 19.21 9.18 13.87
N LEU A 7 19.59 9.15 12.59
CA LEU A 7 20.69 9.95 12.08
C LEU A 7 20.14 11.32 11.64
N PRO A 8 20.50 12.42 12.32
CA PRO A 8 20.23 13.76 11.79
C PRO A 8 21.17 14.04 10.60
N LEU A 9 20.68 14.81 9.60
CA LEU A 9 21.29 14.92 8.27
C LEU A 9 22.67 15.62 8.22
N TRP A 10 23.13 16.23 9.31
CA TRP A 10 24.34 17.07 9.37
C TRP A 10 25.68 16.31 9.44
N LEU A 11 25.70 14.98 9.30
CA LEU A 11 26.93 14.17 9.39
C LEU A 11 27.43 13.54 8.08
N LEU A 12 26.87 13.93 6.94
CA LEU A 12 27.40 13.55 5.63
C LEU A 12 27.71 14.84 4.87
N TRP A 13 28.81 14.85 4.11
CA TRP A 13 29.34 15.95 3.27
C TRP A 13 30.43 16.83 3.91
N LEU A 14 31.69 16.42 3.66
CA LEU A 14 32.85 17.32 3.60
C LEU A 14 33.48 17.24 2.22
N THR A 15 33.78 18.43 1.67
CA THR A 15 34.74 18.81 0.62
C THR A 15 34.22 19.36 -0.73
N GLN A 16 34.63 20.62 -0.97
CA GLN A 16 34.81 21.40 -2.23
C GLN A 16 33.52 21.86 -2.94
N GLY A 17 33.19 23.16 -3.13
CA GLY A 17 33.93 24.42 -3.04
C GLY A 17 34.11 25.03 -4.44
N GLN A 18 33.31 26.03 -4.83
CA GLN A 18 33.77 27.29 -5.44
C GLN A 18 32.63 28.29 -5.76
N VAL A 19 32.96 29.55 -5.47
CA VAL A 19 32.18 30.78 -5.53
C VAL A 19 32.21 31.37 -6.95
N SER A 20 31.11 31.97 -7.40
CA SER A 20 31.16 33.01 -8.44
C SER A 20 30.03 34.03 -8.25
N ALA A 21 30.38 35.28 -8.58
CA ALA A 21 29.79 36.52 -8.10
C ALA A 21 28.54 36.98 -8.85
N LEU A 22 27.70 37.75 -8.15
CA LEU A 22 26.62 38.55 -8.72
C LEU A 22 27.16 39.94 -9.13
N PRO A 23 26.75 40.52 -10.27
CA PRO A 23 27.00 41.93 -10.56
C PRO A 23 25.91 42.82 -9.93
N GLN A 24 26.36 43.90 -9.29
CA GLN A 24 25.54 45.03 -8.86
C GLN A 24 25.06 45.87 -10.06
N GLY A 25 23.84 46.43 -9.94
CA GLY A 25 23.33 47.48 -10.80
C GLY A 25 22.39 48.42 -10.03
N GLU A 26 22.89 49.60 -9.70
CA GLU A 26 22.15 50.85 -9.40
C GLU A 26 21.45 51.38 -10.69
N GLN A 27 20.42 52.24 -10.75
CA GLN A 27 19.69 53.11 -9.83
C GLN A 27 18.37 53.58 -10.51
N LYS A 28 17.30 53.75 -9.71
CA LYS A 28 16.24 54.82 -9.67
C LYS A 28 15.39 55.25 -10.89
N SER A 29 14.06 55.24 -10.67
CA SER A 29 13.18 56.44 -10.68
C SER A 29 11.83 56.13 -9.98
N PRO A 30 11.12 57.10 -9.35
CA PRO A 30 10.17 56.85 -8.27
C PRO A 30 8.70 56.92 -8.72
N ASP A 31 7.85 56.07 -8.16
CA ASP A 31 6.43 56.38 -7.99
C ASP A 31 5.93 55.81 -6.66
N SER A 32 5.14 56.63 -5.98
CA SER A 32 4.83 56.60 -4.55
C SER A 32 4.35 55.25 -4.00
N GLN A 33 5.15 54.64 -3.12
CA GLN A 33 4.70 53.64 -2.16
C GLN A 33 4.71 54.26 -0.77
N ASP A 34 3.52 54.32 -0.17
CA ASP A 34 3.33 54.66 1.24
C ASP A 34 3.83 53.46 2.07
N HIS A 35 5.14 53.44 2.33
CA HIS A 35 5.77 52.50 3.25
C HIS A 35 5.82 53.14 4.62
N SER A 36 5.02 52.65 5.57
CA SER A 36 5.35 52.85 6.98
C SER A 36 6.58 51.99 7.31
N ASN A 37 7.77 52.54 7.08
CA ASN A 37 9.03 51.92 7.48
C ASN A 37 9.24 52.16 8.98
N GLU A 38 8.76 51.24 9.79
CA GLU A 38 9.28 51.08 11.14
C GLU A 38 10.09 49.78 11.18
N GLU A 39 11.39 49.91 11.48
CA GLU A 39 12.33 48.80 11.60
C GLU A 39 12.12 48.15 12.98
N PHE A 40 11.88 46.85 13.03
CA PHE A 40 11.40 46.22 14.26
C PHE A 40 12.06 44.88 14.59
N LYS A 41 12.39 44.70 15.87
CA LYS A 41 13.06 43.51 16.45
C LYS A 41 12.06 42.62 17.23
N ARG A 42 12.46 41.37 17.49
CA ARG A 42 11.76 40.39 18.34
C ARG A 42 11.83 40.83 19.81
N ASP A 43 10.69 40.82 20.50
CA ASP A 43 10.61 41.10 21.94
C ASP A 43 10.47 39.78 22.71
N LEU A 44 11.51 39.40 23.47
CA LEU A 44 11.58 38.15 24.23
C LEU A 44 10.92 38.31 25.61
N GLU A 45 9.64 37.94 25.74
CA GLU A 45 9.05 37.58 27.04
C GLU A 45 8.80 36.08 27.08
N THR A 46 9.78 35.31 27.55
CA THR A 46 9.68 33.86 27.72
C THR A 46 8.93 33.55 29.03
N SER A 47 7.69 33.07 28.95
CA SER A 47 7.08 32.33 30.04
C SER A 47 7.31 30.83 29.82
N ALA A 48 7.67 30.13 30.91
CA ALA A 48 8.17 28.76 30.87
C ALA A 48 7.08 27.75 30.45
N PHE A 49 7.06 27.38 29.17
CA PHE A 49 6.44 26.13 28.73
C PHE A 49 7.51 25.03 28.70
N GLU A 50 7.26 23.92 29.38
CA GLU A 50 8.03 22.70 29.20
C GLU A 50 7.67 22.08 27.84
N TYR A 51 8.46 22.38 26.82
CA TYR A 51 8.37 21.69 25.54
C TYR A 51 8.76 20.22 25.70
N LEU A 52 7.94 19.31 25.18
CA LEU A 52 8.18 17.87 25.22
C LEU A 52 9.02 17.37 24.03
N THR A 53 9.89 18.21 23.46
CA THR A 53 10.53 17.99 22.16
C THR A 53 12.01 17.60 22.28
N THR A 54 12.53 16.93 21.25
CA THR A 54 13.97 16.63 21.07
C THR A 54 14.75 17.79 20.44
N TYR A 55 14.07 18.86 20.02
CA TYR A 55 14.71 20.09 19.53
C TYR A 55 15.16 20.95 20.70
N ASP A 56 16.29 21.63 20.55
CA ASP A 56 16.76 22.57 21.56
C ASP A 56 15.74 23.69 21.71
N LYS A 57 15.52 24.13 22.96
CA LYS A 57 14.51 25.16 23.26
C LYS A 57 14.77 26.47 22.52
N GLU A 58 16.03 26.72 22.16
CA GLU A 58 16.50 27.89 21.43
C GLU A 58 16.06 27.85 19.95
N ASP A 59 15.77 26.67 19.41
CA ASP A 59 15.33 26.48 18.00
C ASP A 59 13.81 26.58 17.82
N ILE A 60 13.07 26.88 18.89
CA ILE A 60 11.61 26.92 18.92
C ILE A 60 11.16 28.34 19.22
N ILE A 61 10.46 28.96 18.27
CA ILE A 61 9.82 30.25 18.50
C ILE A 61 8.60 30.03 19.42
N PRO A 62 8.61 30.54 20.67
CA PRO A 62 7.49 30.35 21.57
C PRO A 62 6.22 31.02 21.06
N VAL A 63 5.05 30.42 21.33
CA VAL A 63 3.76 31.02 20.97
C VAL A 63 3.49 32.35 21.69
N THR A 64 4.24 32.63 22.76
CA THR A 64 4.19 33.90 23.50
C THR A 64 5.11 34.97 22.92
N GLU A 65 6.12 34.59 22.15
CA GLU A 65 6.99 35.55 21.48
C GLU A 65 6.20 36.25 20.37
N THR A 66 6.30 37.58 20.32
CA THR A 66 5.63 38.38 19.31
C THR A 66 6.64 39.10 18.45
N VAL A 67 6.36 39.17 17.16
CA VAL A 67 7.15 39.96 16.21
C VAL A 67 6.28 41.06 15.66
N LYS A 68 6.89 42.21 15.46
CA LYS A 68 6.25 43.27 14.67
C LYS A 68 6.41 42.91 13.20
N VAL A 69 5.40 43.24 12.42
CA VAL A 69 5.30 42.85 11.01
C VAL A 69 5.18 44.10 10.15
N SER A 70 5.81 44.09 8.97
CA SER A 70 5.56 45.13 7.98
C SER A 70 4.33 44.73 7.17
N THR A 71 3.44 45.70 6.94
CA THR A 71 2.27 45.50 6.07
C THR A 71 2.48 46.28 4.79
N SER A 72 2.44 45.57 3.67
CA SER A 72 2.48 46.18 2.34
C SER A 72 1.17 45.90 1.62
N LYS A 73 0.59 46.94 1.03
CA LYS A 73 -0.53 46.78 0.09
C LYS A 73 0.05 46.33 -1.25
N ALA A 74 -0.19 45.08 -1.61
CA ALA A 74 0.15 44.59 -2.94
C ALA A 74 -0.93 45.04 -3.93
N GLY A 75 -0.83 46.29 -4.40
CA GLY A 75 -1.82 46.94 -5.25
C GLY A 75 -3.17 47.16 -4.54
N THR A 76 -4.28 47.11 -5.30
CA THR A 76 -5.66 47.16 -4.76
C THR A 76 -6.19 45.78 -4.34
N THR A 77 -5.39 44.73 -4.47
CA THR A 77 -5.86 43.33 -4.56
C THR A 77 -5.47 42.41 -3.39
N ALA A 78 -4.56 42.83 -2.51
CA ALA A 78 -4.19 42.05 -1.33
C ALA A 78 -3.49 42.89 -0.25
N THR A 79 -3.62 42.48 1.01
CA THR A 79 -2.78 42.96 2.13
C THR A 79 -1.78 41.87 2.47
N ALA A 80 -0.49 42.15 2.23
CA ALA A 80 0.60 41.24 2.56
C ALA A 80 1.21 41.64 3.91
N VAL A 81 1.42 40.64 4.76
CA VAL A 81 2.17 40.75 6.00
C VAL A 81 3.52 40.09 5.74
N VAL A 82 4.58 40.89 5.76
CA VAL A 82 5.96 40.42 5.61
C VAL A 82 6.59 40.35 6.99
N LEU A 83 7.17 39.19 7.30
CA LEU A 83 7.79 38.94 8.59
C LEU A 83 9.29 39.23 8.53
N PRO A 84 9.92 39.63 9.66
CA PRO A 84 11.37 39.80 9.71
C PRO A 84 12.09 38.49 9.39
N SER A 85 13.24 38.58 8.73
CA SER A 85 14.12 37.44 8.48
C SER A 85 14.59 36.82 9.79
N LEU A 86 14.66 35.49 9.80
CA LEU A 86 15.19 34.72 10.93
C LEU A 86 16.72 34.78 10.92
N THR A 87 17.33 35.20 12.03
CA THR A 87 18.80 35.24 12.19
C THR A 87 19.29 34.39 13.36
N ASP A 88 18.38 34.00 14.23
CA ASP A 88 18.57 33.43 15.56
C ASP A 88 17.93 32.04 15.70
N VAL A 89 17.11 31.63 14.74
CA VAL A 89 16.41 30.34 14.74
C VAL A 89 16.46 29.74 13.33
N GLU A 90 16.77 28.45 13.23
CA GLU A 90 16.81 27.73 11.96
C GLU A 90 15.42 27.19 11.55
N PRO A 91 14.92 27.49 10.33
CA PRO A 91 13.77 26.82 9.77
C PRO A 91 13.89 25.30 9.73
N HIS A 92 12.90 24.58 10.28
CA HIS A 92 12.85 23.12 10.23
C HIS A 92 12.47 22.63 8.82
N THR A 93 13.45 22.69 7.92
CA THR A 93 13.34 22.25 6.52
C THR A 93 13.89 20.84 6.30
N GLU A 94 14.58 20.29 7.31
CA GLU A 94 15.19 18.97 7.28
C GLU A 94 14.44 18.02 8.22
N GLY A 95 13.78 17.01 7.66
CA GLY A 95 13.22 15.90 8.43
C GLY A 95 14.27 14.83 8.71
N PHE A 96 13.86 13.75 9.37
CA PHE A 96 14.70 12.56 9.54
C PHE A 96 14.32 11.45 8.56
N ILE A 97 15.28 10.60 8.23
CA ILE A 97 15.09 9.44 7.37
C ILE A 97 15.06 8.17 8.21
N VAL A 98 14.12 7.27 7.91
CA VAL A 98 14.09 5.93 8.50
C VAL A 98 14.86 4.98 7.60
N THR A 99 16.15 4.84 7.89
CA THR A 99 17.06 3.95 7.15
C THR A 99 16.91 2.49 7.57
N ASP A 100 16.51 2.23 8.81
CA ASP A 100 16.38 0.87 9.32
C ASP A 100 15.12 0.19 8.79
N LEU A 101 15.25 -1.10 8.45
CA LEU A 101 14.14 -2.02 8.27
C LEU A 101 13.65 -2.46 9.65
N TYR A 102 12.80 -1.64 10.27
CA TYR A 102 12.17 -2.03 11.52
C TYR A 102 10.99 -2.97 11.25
N ASN A 103 11.14 -4.25 11.60
CA ASN A 103 10.02 -5.17 11.72
C ASN A 103 9.85 -5.61 13.19
N PRO A 104 8.83 -5.13 13.92
CA PRO A 104 8.57 -5.59 15.30
C PRO A 104 8.19 -7.07 15.36
N PHE A 105 7.87 -7.68 14.23
CA PHE A 105 7.44 -9.05 14.06
C PHE A 105 8.50 -9.92 13.37
N PHE A 106 9.77 -9.51 13.43
CA PHE A 106 10.85 -10.29 12.81
C PHE A 106 10.79 -11.75 13.25
N THR A 107 10.35 -12.60 12.33
CA THR A 107 10.47 -14.04 12.41
C THR A 107 11.70 -14.45 11.64
N LYS A 108 12.59 -15.22 12.27
CA LYS A 108 13.57 -15.96 11.48
C LYS A 108 12.76 -16.92 10.58
N PRO A 109 12.82 -16.78 9.25
CA PRO A 109 12.25 -17.83 8.42
C PRO A 109 13.01 -19.11 8.76
N PRO A 110 12.34 -20.28 8.82
CA PRO A 110 13.05 -21.49 8.46
C PRO A 110 13.50 -21.27 7.02
N VAL A 111 14.76 -20.86 6.84
CA VAL A 111 15.44 -21.18 5.60
C VAL A 111 15.26 -22.69 5.51
N LEU A 112 14.45 -23.15 4.56
CA LEU A 112 14.45 -24.55 4.17
C LEU A 112 15.84 -24.82 3.62
N SER A 113 16.78 -25.04 4.53
CA SER A 113 18.18 -25.33 4.29
C SER A 113 18.37 -26.82 4.00
N THR A 114 17.32 -27.61 4.21
CA THR A 114 17.27 -29.04 3.94
C THR A 114 16.46 -29.29 2.67
N SER A 115 17.03 -30.12 1.78
CA SER A 115 16.35 -30.58 0.58
C SER A 115 15.06 -31.32 0.95
N ILE A 116 14.02 -31.16 0.14
CA ILE A 116 12.78 -31.94 0.27
C ILE A 116 13.15 -33.44 0.27
N PRO A 117 12.79 -34.22 1.31
CA PRO A 117 13.15 -35.62 1.40
C PRO A 117 12.58 -36.42 0.22
N SER A 118 13.38 -37.36 -0.29
CA SER A 118 12.89 -38.34 -1.26
C SER A 118 11.91 -39.29 -0.58
N PRO A 119 10.82 -39.69 -1.27
CA PRO A 119 9.87 -40.65 -0.71
C PRO A 119 10.56 -42.01 -0.49
N THR A 120 10.24 -42.68 0.63
CA THR A 120 10.74 -44.03 0.94
C THR A 120 10.05 -45.12 0.11
N SER A 121 8.88 -44.81 -0.47
CA SER A 121 8.14 -45.71 -1.37
C SER A 121 7.30 -44.91 -2.36
N LEU A 122 6.99 -45.51 -3.52
CA LEU A 122 6.12 -44.89 -4.52
C LEU A 122 4.65 -45.24 -4.26
N ILE A 123 3.78 -44.24 -4.36
CA ILE A 123 2.33 -44.43 -4.30
C ILE A 123 1.87 -45.28 -5.50
N LYS A 124 0.94 -46.20 -5.24
CA LYS A 124 0.31 -47.02 -6.28
C LYS A 124 -0.93 -46.30 -6.82
N PRO A 125 -1.19 -46.33 -8.14
CA PRO A 125 -2.47 -45.88 -8.70
C PRO A 125 -3.63 -46.65 -8.07
N VAL A 126 -4.78 -46.00 -7.88
CA VAL A 126 -6.00 -46.66 -7.40
C VAL A 126 -6.72 -47.41 -8.52
N GLU A 127 -7.42 -48.49 -8.19
CA GLU A 127 -8.20 -49.28 -9.16
C GLU A 127 -9.45 -48.55 -9.65
N THR A 128 -10.04 -47.72 -8.80
CA THR A 128 -11.25 -46.94 -9.12
C THR A 128 -10.97 -45.44 -8.97
N THR A 129 -11.34 -44.68 -9.99
CA THR A 129 -11.30 -43.22 -9.94
C THR A 129 -12.69 -42.71 -9.58
N THR A 130 -12.79 -41.67 -8.75
CA THR A 130 -14.08 -41.01 -8.55
C THR A 130 -14.50 -40.37 -9.86
N LYS A 131 -15.60 -40.84 -10.46
CA LYS A 131 -16.30 -40.06 -11.49
C LYS A 131 -16.88 -38.84 -10.79
N ASN A 132 -16.22 -37.67 -10.92
CA ASN A 132 -16.83 -36.33 -11.01
C ASN A 132 -15.88 -35.22 -10.50
N ALA A 133 -15.28 -34.50 -11.44
CA ALA A 133 -15.65 -33.12 -11.75
C ALA A 133 -15.03 -32.82 -13.13
N GLU A 134 -15.88 -32.63 -14.15
CA GLU A 134 -15.43 -31.89 -15.33
C GLU A 134 -15.05 -30.48 -14.85
N PRO A 135 -13.90 -29.90 -15.26
CA PRO A 135 -13.67 -28.50 -15.04
C PRO A 135 -14.83 -27.77 -15.73
N SER A 136 -15.80 -27.32 -14.95
CA SER A 136 -16.87 -26.51 -15.51
C SER A 136 -16.22 -25.21 -15.93
N GLY A 137 -15.84 -25.11 -17.21
CA GLY A 137 -15.62 -23.83 -17.82
C GLY A 137 -16.83 -22.96 -17.48
N LEU A 138 -16.59 -21.77 -16.94
CA LEU A 138 -17.66 -20.80 -16.82
C LEU A 138 -18.11 -20.46 -18.23
N SER A 139 -19.25 -21.02 -18.65
CA SER A 139 -19.90 -20.70 -19.92
C SER A 139 -20.69 -19.39 -19.85
N LYS A 140 -20.87 -18.85 -18.64
CA LYS A 140 -21.63 -17.63 -18.37
C LYS A 140 -20.74 -16.54 -17.77
N MET A 141 -20.93 -15.32 -18.25
CA MET A 141 -20.35 -14.12 -17.66
C MET A 141 -21.04 -13.79 -16.32
N ALA A 142 -20.52 -12.80 -15.59
CA ALA A 142 -21.16 -12.28 -14.38
C ALA A 142 -22.64 -11.96 -14.66
N ASP A 143 -23.53 -12.47 -13.81
CA ASP A 143 -24.98 -12.29 -13.96
C ASP A 143 -25.44 -10.88 -13.51
N THR A 144 -24.55 -10.08 -12.91
CA THR A 144 -24.87 -8.75 -12.36
C THR A 144 -24.30 -7.60 -13.20
N ALA A 145 -25.06 -6.50 -13.26
CA ALA A 145 -24.61 -5.25 -13.86
C ALA A 145 -23.46 -4.58 -13.09
N ASP A 146 -23.32 -4.88 -11.79
CA ASP A 146 -22.20 -4.47 -10.95
C ASP A 146 -21.61 -5.68 -10.23
N ILE A 147 -20.34 -5.98 -10.49
CA ILE A 147 -19.63 -7.12 -9.91
C ILE A 147 -19.30 -6.92 -8.43
N PHE A 148 -19.49 -5.71 -7.88
CA PHE A 148 -19.24 -5.36 -6.48
C PHE A 148 -20.49 -5.36 -5.60
N ALA A 149 -21.69 -5.43 -6.21
CA ALA A 149 -22.95 -5.31 -5.47
C ALA A 149 -23.17 -6.46 -4.47
N ASN A 150 -22.79 -7.68 -4.85
CA ASN A 150 -23.09 -8.89 -4.07
C ASN A 150 -21.91 -9.29 -3.15
N PRO A 151 -22.19 -9.60 -1.87
CA PRO A 151 -21.18 -10.19 -0.98
C PRO A 151 -20.80 -11.60 -1.45
N ILE A 152 -19.68 -12.11 -0.94
CA ILE A 152 -19.31 -13.54 -1.10
C ILE A 152 -20.27 -14.42 -0.27
N ASP A 153 -20.52 -14.00 0.97
CA ASP A 153 -21.46 -14.61 1.92
C ASP A 153 -21.76 -13.58 3.01
N THR A 154 -22.86 -13.74 3.74
CA THR A 154 -23.23 -12.95 4.92
C THR A 154 -23.38 -13.79 6.19
N SER A 155 -23.13 -15.10 6.08
CA SER A 155 -23.23 -16.06 7.18
C SER A 155 -22.23 -15.73 8.28
N ALA A 156 -22.61 -16.02 9.53
CA ALA A 156 -21.69 -15.95 10.65
C ALA A 156 -20.41 -16.79 10.38
N PRO A 157 -19.24 -16.40 10.91
CA PRO A 157 -18.05 -17.22 10.83
C PRO A 157 -18.35 -18.62 11.35
N LEU A 158 -17.75 -19.65 10.78
CA LEU A 158 -18.05 -21.02 11.17
C LEU A 158 -17.85 -21.26 12.68
N SER A 159 -18.66 -22.14 13.26
CA SER A 159 -18.61 -22.49 14.69
C SER A 159 -17.30 -23.17 15.09
N MET A 160 -16.56 -23.73 14.12
CA MET A 160 -15.23 -24.30 14.33
C MET A 160 -14.16 -23.27 14.70
N PHE A 161 -14.39 -21.99 14.40
CA PHE A 161 -13.49 -20.91 14.79
C PHE A 161 -13.90 -20.44 16.19
N ALA A 162 -13.07 -20.76 17.18
CA ALA A 162 -13.27 -20.25 18.53
C ALA A 162 -13.40 -18.72 18.50
N ARG A 163 -14.30 -18.18 19.32
CA ARG A 163 -14.54 -16.74 19.39
C ARG A 163 -13.57 -16.10 20.36
N LYS A 164 -12.83 -15.10 19.88
CA LYS A 164 -11.92 -14.31 20.70
C LYS A 164 -12.44 -12.87 20.74
N THR A 165 -12.81 -12.43 21.94
CA THR A 165 -13.31 -11.07 22.19
C THR A 165 -12.21 -10.08 22.60
N THR A 166 -10.95 -10.54 22.56
CA THR A 166 -9.77 -9.75 22.91
C THR A 166 -8.70 -9.87 21.84
N HIS A 167 -7.92 -8.80 21.67
CA HIS A 167 -6.79 -8.75 20.77
C HIS A 167 -5.61 -8.07 21.49
N PRO A 168 -4.34 -8.49 21.25
CA PRO A 168 -3.18 -7.86 21.88
C PRO A 168 -3.07 -6.36 21.61
N VAL A 169 -3.44 -5.93 20.40
CA VAL A 169 -3.58 -4.51 20.04
C VAL A 169 -4.97 -4.03 20.41
N SER A 170 -5.03 -3.09 21.35
CA SER A 170 -6.28 -2.48 21.80
C SER A 170 -6.87 -1.53 20.75
N LYS A 171 -8.19 -1.38 20.75
CA LYS A 171 -8.95 -0.52 19.84
C LYS A 171 -9.36 0.82 20.50
N ASN A 172 -8.60 1.28 21.50
CA ASN A 172 -9.00 2.37 22.41
C ASN A 172 -9.23 3.72 21.71
N ALA A 173 -8.44 4.00 20.67
CA ALA A 173 -8.53 5.23 19.90
C ALA A 173 -9.71 5.23 18.91
N VAL A 174 -10.30 4.08 18.60
CA VAL A 174 -11.41 3.94 17.64
C VAL A 174 -12.74 3.85 18.37
N LYS A 175 -13.73 4.66 17.97
CA LYS A 175 -15.08 4.68 18.57
C LYS A 175 -16.11 3.80 17.84
N GLN A 176 -15.67 3.12 16.78
CA GLN A 176 -16.50 2.24 15.95
C GLN A 176 -16.45 0.77 16.41
N ASN A 177 -17.62 0.15 16.58
CA ASN A 177 -17.74 -1.25 17.01
C ASN A 177 -17.77 -2.27 15.87
N SER A 178 -18.05 -1.87 14.62
CA SER A 178 -18.03 -2.78 13.47
C SER A 178 -16.60 -3.23 13.13
N PRO A 179 -16.44 -4.32 12.36
CA PRO A 179 -15.16 -4.70 11.77
C PRO A 179 -14.54 -3.54 11.00
N ILE A 180 -13.23 -3.36 11.13
CA ILE A 180 -12.48 -2.32 10.42
C ILE A 180 -11.28 -2.91 9.69
N GLY A 181 -10.98 -2.35 8.52
CA GLY A 181 -9.80 -2.73 7.76
C GLY A 181 -8.53 -2.42 8.55
N THR A 182 -7.61 -3.39 8.61
CA THR A 182 -6.37 -3.34 9.38
C THR A 182 -5.16 -2.89 8.55
N ASN A 183 -5.20 -3.13 7.24
CA ASN A 183 -4.12 -2.87 6.28
C ASN A 183 -4.47 -1.62 5.45
N LYS A 184 -4.72 -0.50 6.15
CA LYS A 184 -5.20 0.76 5.55
C LYS A 184 -4.35 1.95 5.98
N PHE A 185 -4.23 2.92 5.07
CA PHE A 185 -3.33 4.08 5.16
C PHE A 185 -3.48 4.94 6.42
N TYR A 186 -4.66 4.91 7.05
CA TYR A 186 -4.98 5.72 8.22
C TYR A 186 -4.62 5.04 9.55
N SER A 187 -4.11 3.80 9.54
CA SER A 187 -4.04 2.99 10.77
C SER A 187 -3.11 3.56 11.83
N ASN A 188 -2.04 4.24 11.43
CA ASN A 188 -1.07 4.83 12.36
C ASN A 188 -1.74 5.78 13.38
N PHE A 189 -2.86 6.42 13.01
CA PHE A 189 -3.60 7.31 13.90
C PHE A 189 -4.45 6.62 14.97
N TYR A 190 -4.54 5.29 15.00
CA TYR A 190 -5.14 4.57 16.12
C TYR A 190 -4.22 3.50 16.72
N LEU A 191 -2.97 3.42 16.26
CA LEU A 191 -1.99 2.45 16.71
C LEU A 191 -0.94 3.11 17.62
N GLU A 192 -0.45 2.32 18.57
CA GLU A 192 0.67 2.69 19.44
C GLU A 192 0.51 4.09 20.06
N ASN A 193 1.48 4.98 19.87
CA ASN A 193 1.49 6.32 20.44
C ASN A 193 0.78 7.38 19.56
N GLN A 194 0.33 7.00 18.37
CA GLN A 194 -0.29 7.88 17.37
C GLN A 194 0.61 9.05 16.92
N ASP A 195 1.93 8.89 17.03
CA ASP A 195 2.97 9.87 16.67
C ASP A 195 3.62 9.59 15.31
N THR A 196 3.19 8.53 14.62
CA THR A 196 3.63 8.17 13.28
C THR A 196 2.70 8.77 12.22
N PRO A 197 3.24 9.16 11.05
CA PRO A 197 2.46 9.78 9.98
C PRO A 197 1.42 8.83 9.37
N VAL A 198 0.32 9.39 8.87
CA VAL A 198 -0.55 8.73 7.88
C VAL A 198 -0.33 9.38 6.52
N TYR A 199 -0.43 8.57 5.46
CA TYR A 199 -0.11 8.99 4.10
C TYR A 199 -1.38 9.09 3.26
N THR A 200 -1.78 10.31 2.93
CA THR A 200 -3.02 10.60 2.17
C THR A 200 -2.78 11.00 0.71
N TYR A 201 -1.53 10.89 0.28
CA TYR A 201 -0.98 11.13 -1.06
C TYR A 201 -1.57 12.36 -1.80
N PRO A 202 -0.78 13.41 -2.04
CA PRO A 202 0.67 13.49 -1.92
C PRO A 202 1.17 13.89 -0.52
N TYR A 203 0.25 14.17 0.42
CA TYR A 203 0.61 14.65 1.76
C TYR A 203 0.84 13.52 2.76
N SER A 204 1.71 13.79 3.73
CA SER A 204 1.75 13.09 5.02
C SER A 204 1.14 13.97 6.11
N LEU A 205 0.39 13.34 7.01
CA LEU A 205 -0.22 13.99 8.17
C LEU A 205 0.29 13.35 9.44
N THR A 206 0.71 14.16 10.41
CA THR A 206 1.22 13.69 11.70
C THR A 206 0.58 14.46 12.83
N TRP A 207 0.05 13.78 13.84
CA TRP A 207 -0.34 14.46 15.08
C TRP A 207 0.94 14.88 15.81
N ALA A 208 1.16 16.20 15.89
CA ALA A 208 2.43 16.73 16.39
C ALA A 208 2.66 16.45 17.88
N LYS A 209 1.59 16.33 18.69
CA LYS A 209 1.64 15.86 20.09
C LYS A 209 2.71 16.57 20.95
N GLY A 210 2.88 17.88 20.75
CA GLY A 210 3.87 18.70 21.44
C GLY A 210 5.32 18.49 20.99
N GLN A 211 5.55 17.74 19.92
CA GLN A 211 6.86 17.41 19.34
C GLN A 211 7.19 18.32 18.15
N GLY A 212 8.48 18.35 17.79
CA GLY A 212 9.01 19.06 16.62
C GLY A 212 9.16 20.57 16.84
N ALA A 213 9.67 21.26 15.82
CA ALA A 213 10.03 22.68 15.88
C ALA A 213 8.88 23.64 16.21
N ALA A 214 7.62 23.29 15.92
CA ALA A 214 6.47 24.11 16.29
C ALA A 214 5.89 23.76 17.68
N ALA A 215 6.36 22.66 18.29
CA ALA A 215 5.82 22.07 19.52
C ALA A 215 4.28 22.06 19.61
N SER A 216 3.62 21.84 18.47
CA SER A 216 2.18 21.97 18.35
C SER A 216 1.43 20.74 18.85
N TRP A 217 0.19 20.94 19.29
CA TRP A 217 -0.76 19.87 19.60
C TRP A 217 -1.74 19.58 18.44
N GLY A 218 -1.58 20.29 17.33
CA GLY A 218 -2.39 20.17 16.11
C GLY A 218 -1.93 19.05 15.16
N MET A 219 -2.54 19.05 13.98
CA MET A 219 -2.21 18.13 12.89
C MET A 219 -1.23 18.80 11.93
N SER A 220 -0.02 18.26 11.85
CA SER A 220 1.01 18.66 10.89
C SER A 220 0.72 18.12 9.50
N ILE A 221 1.02 18.93 8.49
CA ILE A 221 0.89 18.65 7.06
C ILE A 221 2.27 18.82 6.45
N SER A 222 2.74 17.80 5.73
CA SER A 222 4.00 17.84 5.00
C SER A 222 3.84 17.33 3.57
N HIS A 223 4.73 17.80 2.70
CA HIS A 223 4.90 17.33 1.34
C HIS A 223 6.38 17.38 0.96
N ILE A 224 6.91 16.28 0.43
CA ILE A 224 8.30 16.16 0.03
C ILE A 224 8.41 16.20 -1.50
N ASP A 225 9.15 17.19 -2.01
CA ASP A 225 9.46 17.26 -3.44
C ASP A 225 10.54 16.23 -3.82
N GLY A 226 10.61 15.86 -5.10
CA GLY A 226 11.46 14.75 -5.56
C GLY A 226 12.96 14.98 -5.37
N ASP A 227 13.40 16.24 -5.34
CA ASP A 227 14.77 16.69 -5.07
C ASP A 227 15.15 16.65 -3.58
N LYS A 228 14.16 16.54 -2.69
CA LYS A 228 14.36 16.43 -1.22
C LYS A 228 14.41 14.99 -0.72
N ARG A 229 14.38 14.00 -1.63
CA ARG A 229 14.53 12.59 -1.29
C ARG A 229 15.95 12.28 -0.84
N SER A 230 16.05 11.37 0.12
CA SER A 230 17.30 10.72 0.45
C SER A 230 17.44 9.41 -0.32
N TYR A 231 18.67 9.09 -0.71
CA TYR A 231 19.01 7.88 -1.44
C TYR A 231 20.04 7.06 -0.68
N GLY A 232 19.87 5.75 -0.71
CA GLY A 232 20.84 4.80 -0.16
C GLY A 232 22.10 4.67 -1.01
N PRO A 233 23.03 3.82 -0.59
CA PRO A 233 24.26 3.53 -1.33
C PRO A 233 23.99 3.09 -2.77
N VAL A 234 24.91 3.41 -3.69
CA VAL A 234 24.84 2.97 -5.09
C VAL A 234 25.44 1.57 -5.22
N GLY A 235 24.64 0.61 -5.69
CA GLY A 235 25.05 -0.76 -5.96
C GLY A 235 25.86 -0.93 -7.24
N ALA A 236 26.38 -2.14 -7.47
CA ALA A 236 27.24 -2.45 -8.60
C ALA A 236 26.58 -2.29 -9.98
N ASN A 237 25.24 -2.27 -10.04
CA ASN A 237 24.45 -1.99 -11.24
C ASN A 237 24.26 -0.47 -11.50
N GLY A 238 24.83 0.40 -10.66
CA GLY A 238 24.67 1.85 -10.73
C GLY A 238 23.36 2.37 -10.16
N ALA A 239 22.52 1.52 -9.56
CA ALA A 239 21.27 1.93 -8.93
C ALA A 239 21.42 2.06 -7.42
N VAL A 240 20.68 3.00 -6.82
CA VAL A 240 20.63 3.23 -5.37
C VAL A 240 19.83 2.13 -4.67
N GLU A 241 20.28 1.68 -3.49
CA GLU A 241 19.65 0.59 -2.72
C GLU A 241 18.24 0.94 -2.24
N PHE A 242 18.02 2.18 -1.82
CA PHE A 242 16.70 2.67 -1.43
C PHE A 242 16.54 4.14 -1.82
N TYR A 243 15.30 4.60 -1.82
CA TYR A 243 15.00 6.02 -1.64
C TYR A 243 13.91 6.19 -0.59
N SER A 244 14.04 7.24 0.21
CA SER A 244 13.12 7.56 1.31
C SER A 244 12.85 9.06 1.34
N ASN A 245 11.67 9.43 1.83
CA ASN A 245 11.25 10.82 1.96
C ASN A 245 11.36 11.23 3.44
N PRO A 246 11.99 12.39 3.75
CA PRO A 246 12.12 12.87 5.13
C PRO A 246 10.78 12.96 5.86
N VAL A 247 10.76 12.49 7.10
CA VAL A 247 9.60 12.53 7.99
C VAL A 247 9.84 13.57 9.09
N GLY A 248 8.77 14.14 9.61
CA GLY A 248 8.83 15.06 10.76
C GLY A 248 8.77 16.55 10.40
N ILE A 249 8.96 16.92 9.12
CA ILE A 249 8.87 18.31 8.68
C ILE A 249 7.46 18.86 8.96
N GLN A 250 7.40 19.98 9.68
CA GLN A 250 6.15 20.63 10.07
C GLN A 250 5.86 21.84 9.17
N SER A 251 5.59 21.60 7.88
CA SER A 251 5.41 22.67 6.89
C SER A 251 4.23 23.56 7.22
N MET A 252 3.04 22.98 7.40
CA MET A 252 1.84 23.69 7.84
C MET A 252 1.14 22.86 8.90
N ILE A 253 0.61 23.48 9.95
CA ILE A 253 -0.11 22.80 11.03
C ILE A 253 -1.46 23.46 11.24
N ILE A 254 -2.51 22.65 11.29
CA ILE A 254 -3.85 23.09 11.71
C ILE A 254 -4.03 22.70 13.18
N SER A 255 -4.12 23.71 14.04
CA SER A 255 -4.25 23.57 15.50
C SER A 255 -5.37 24.47 16.03
N ALA A 256 -5.56 24.47 17.35
CA ALA A 256 -6.46 25.38 18.03
C ALA A 256 -5.90 25.77 19.39
N LYS A 257 -6.25 26.96 19.88
CA LYS A 257 -5.84 27.49 21.19
C LYS A 257 -6.18 26.54 22.35
N GLU A 258 -7.25 25.77 22.21
CA GLU A 258 -7.75 24.86 23.23
C GLU A 258 -6.96 23.55 23.34
N LEU A 259 -6.11 23.23 22.35
CA LEU A 259 -5.29 22.03 22.34
C LEU A 259 -4.00 22.24 23.16
N GLY A 260 -3.57 21.18 23.83
CA GLY A 260 -2.48 21.19 24.80
C GLY A 260 -2.12 19.78 25.25
N LYS A 261 -1.34 19.64 26.33
CA LYS A 261 -0.81 18.34 26.80
C LYS A 261 -1.82 17.20 27.04
N ASN A 262 -3.07 17.55 27.29
CA ASN A 262 -4.15 16.59 27.52
C ASN A 262 -4.86 16.17 26.23
N THR A 263 -4.45 16.71 25.07
CA THR A 263 -5.09 16.46 23.78
C THR A 263 -5.04 14.98 23.45
N VAL A 264 -6.15 14.46 22.94
CA VAL A 264 -6.24 13.08 22.46
C VAL A 264 -6.68 13.06 21.01
N LEU A 265 -6.08 12.14 20.25
CA LEU A 265 -6.52 11.77 18.91
C LEU A 265 -7.44 10.56 19.00
N THR A 266 -8.63 10.66 18.40
CA THR A 266 -9.57 9.54 18.28
C THR A 266 -10.04 9.40 16.85
N MET A 267 -10.55 8.23 16.48
CA MET A 267 -11.01 7.93 15.12
C MET A 267 -12.40 7.29 15.09
N ASP A 268 -13.15 7.58 14.04
CA ASP A 268 -14.48 7.02 13.78
C ASP A 268 -14.82 7.11 12.27
N SER A 269 -16.00 6.64 11.87
CA SER A 269 -16.46 6.60 10.47
C SER A 269 -15.43 5.93 9.56
N ILE A 270 -14.86 4.82 10.04
CA ILE A 270 -13.76 4.10 9.38
C ILE A 270 -14.35 3.14 8.35
N GLY A 271 -14.00 3.35 7.09
CA GLY A 271 -14.33 2.50 5.95
C GLY A 271 -13.10 2.21 5.08
N PRO A 272 -13.25 1.45 3.99
CA PRO A 272 -12.11 0.97 3.20
C PRO A 272 -11.28 2.08 2.52
N HIS A 273 -11.87 3.25 2.29
CA HIS A 273 -11.25 4.37 1.56
C HIS A 273 -11.39 5.72 2.26
N PHE A 274 -11.86 5.72 3.51
CA PHE A 274 -12.15 6.94 4.25
C PHE A 274 -12.11 6.70 5.75
N ALA A 275 -11.65 7.70 6.51
CA ALA A 275 -11.77 7.73 7.96
C ALA A 275 -11.90 9.18 8.47
N LYS A 276 -12.34 9.36 9.72
CA LYS A 276 -12.27 10.66 10.40
C LYS A 276 -11.36 10.57 11.62
N ALA A 277 -10.43 11.52 11.69
CA ALA A 277 -9.61 11.77 12.86
C ALA A 277 -10.15 12.97 13.65
N TYR A 278 -10.15 12.89 14.98
CA TYR A 278 -10.70 13.91 15.87
C TYR A 278 -9.66 14.30 16.89
N LEU A 279 -9.25 15.58 16.88
CA LEU A 279 -8.47 16.16 17.97
C LEU A 279 -9.44 16.75 19.00
N ARG A 280 -9.29 16.29 20.24
CA ARG A 280 -10.08 16.74 21.39
C ARG A 280 -9.12 17.32 22.41
N LYS A 281 -9.50 18.43 23.05
CA LYS A 281 -8.75 19.03 24.15
C LYS A 281 -8.36 18.02 25.24
N ASP A 282 -9.27 17.09 25.55
CA ASP A 282 -9.11 15.97 26.47
C ASP A 282 -10.09 14.85 26.13
N SER A 283 -10.03 13.73 26.85
CA SER A 283 -10.82 12.53 26.55
C SER A 283 -12.33 12.69 26.78
N SER A 284 -12.77 13.66 27.57
CA SER A 284 -14.18 13.94 27.85
C SER A 284 -14.77 15.05 26.96
N SER A 285 -13.92 15.87 26.34
CA SER A 285 -14.34 16.97 25.47
C SER A 285 -14.89 16.51 24.11
N ALA A 286 -15.78 17.32 23.55
CA ALA A 286 -16.14 17.24 22.14
C ALA A 286 -14.90 17.48 21.24
N ALA A 287 -14.97 17.07 19.98
CA ALA A 287 -13.90 17.31 19.03
C ALA A 287 -13.73 18.82 18.76
N THR A 288 -12.54 19.33 19.01
CA THR A 288 -12.15 20.70 18.68
C THR A 288 -11.95 20.82 17.17
N ILE A 289 -11.32 19.81 16.56
CA ILE A 289 -11.04 19.73 15.13
C ILE A 289 -11.32 18.31 14.61
N THR A 290 -11.99 18.20 13.46
CA THR A 290 -12.20 16.92 12.76
C THR A 290 -11.53 16.93 11.40
N PHE A 291 -10.77 15.89 11.08
CA PHE A 291 -10.05 15.70 9.82
C PHE A 291 -10.64 14.52 9.04
N PRO A 292 -11.38 14.74 7.94
CA PRO A 292 -11.68 13.70 6.97
C PRO A 292 -10.39 13.28 6.24
N LEU A 293 -10.12 11.97 6.23
CA LEU A 293 -8.94 11.37 5.62
C LEU A 293 -9.36 10.48 4.43
N TYR A 294 -8.75 10.71 3.27
CA TYR A 294 -8.93 9.92 2.07
C TYR A 294 -7.69 10.07 1.18
N GLN A 295 -7.40 9.03 0.38
CA GLN A 295 -6.27 9.05 -0.53
C GLN A 295 -6.50 10.02 -1.71
N GLY A 296 -5.41 10.60 -2.21
CA GLY A 296 -5.47 11.54 -3.34
C GLY A 296 -5.97 12.92 -2.93
N SER A 297 -5.95 13.27 -1.65
CA SER A 297 -6.52 14.55 -1.21
C SER A 297 -5.75 15.73 -1.81
N VAL A 298 -6.46 16.66 -2.48
CA VAL A 298 -5.87 17.93 -2.96
C VAL A 298 -5.69 18.91 -1.79
N PHE A 299 -6.62 18.87 -0.85
CA PHE A 299 -6.59 19.66 0.38
C PHE A 299 -6.54 18.76 1.60
N THR A 300 -5.69 19.08 2.56
CA THR A 300 -5.95 18.68 3.94
C THR A 300 -7.11 19.52 4.47
N THR A 301 -8.18 18.85 4.89
CA THR A 301 -9.41 19.51 5.34
C THR A 301 -9.57 19.34 6.85
N ALA A 302 -9.95 20.40 7.55
CA ALA A 302 -10.21 20.44 8.97
C ALA A 302 -11.56 21.13 9.23
N TYR A 303 -12.45 20.48 9.97
CA TYR A 303 -13.71 21.05 10.42
C TYR A 303 -13.60 21.54 11.86
N PHE A 304 -13.96 22.81 12.08
CA PHE A 304 -14.03 23.45 13.37
C PHE A 304 -15.49 23.64 13.81
N SER A 305 -15.77 23.24 15.05
CA SER A 305 -17.07 23.36 15.70
C SER A 305 -17.02 24.36 16.88
N GLY A 306 -16.34 25.50 16.69
CA GLY A 306 -16.16 26.51 17.74
C GLY A 306 -14.82 26.47 18.45
N GLY A 307 -13.83 25.72 17.96
CA GLY A 307 -12.44 25.90 18.39
C GLY A 307 -11.86 27.21 17.84
N THR A 308 -10.82 27.74 18.48
CA THR A 308 -10.14 28.98 18.08
C THR A 308 -8.92 28.65 17.21
N PRO A 309 -8.98 28.81 15.87
CA PRO A 309 -7.96 28.28 14.98
C PRO A 309 -6.58 28.91 15.18
N TRP A 310 -5.56 28.05 15.22
CA TRP A 310 -4.16 28.40 15.13
C TRP A 310 -3.57 27.73 13.88
N ILE A 311 -2.94 28.52 13.02
CA ILE A 311 -2.17 28.02 11.89
C ILE A 311 -0.71 28.19 12.25
N GLN A 312 0.04 27.08 12.30
CA GLN A 312 1.42 27.07 12.74
C GLN A 312 2.35 26.49 11.67
N SER A 313 3.64 26.75 11.80
CA SER A 313 4.67 26.14 10.96
C SER A 313 5.97 26.02 11.74
N GLY A 314 6.65 24.87 11.61
CA GLY A 314 8.03 24.69 12.05
C GLY A 314 9.05 25.07 10.97
N VAL A 315 8.63 25.15 9.71
CA VAL A 315 9.43 25.77 8.62
C VAL A 315 9.40 27.29 8.72
N TYR A 316 8.42 27.84 9.44
CA TYR A 316 8.18 29.26 9.63
C TYR A 316 7.71 30.02 8.39
N PHE A 317 6.90 31.05 8.63
CA PHE A 317 6.32 31.94 7.64
C PHE A 317 7.30 33.04 7.28
N ARG A 318 7.55 33.19 5.98
CA ARG A 318 8.16 34.38 5.40
C ARG A 318 7.12 35.47 5.16
N THR A 319 5.98 35.08 4.60
CA THR A 319 4.85 36.00 4.36
C THR A 319 3.51 35.32 4.57
N MET A 320 2.52 36.12 4.99
CA MET A 320 1.10 35.77 4.93
C MET A 320 0.34 36.88 4.21
N THR A 321 -0.42 36.53 3.18
CA THR A 321 -1.24 37.48 2.42
C THR A 321 -2.70 37.08 2.50
N GLN A 322 -3.57 37.99 2.94
CA GLN A 322 -5.02 37.84 2.79
C GLN A 322 -5.46 38.50 1.48
N VAL A 323 -6.15 37.75 0.62
CA VAL A 323 -6.65 38.29 -0.66
C VAL A 323 -7.83 39.24 -0.40
N THR A 324 -7.96 40.32 -1.18
CA THR A 324 -9.11 41.24 -1.02
C THR A 324 -10.39 40.72 -1.66
N LYS A 325 -10.27 39.86 -2.67
CA LYS A 325 -11.39 39.20 -3.35
C LYS A 325 -11.37 37.71 -3.05
N ASP A 326 -12.35 37.27 -2.29
CA ASP A 326 -12.55 35.87 -1.97
C ASP A 326 -12.88 35.05 -3.23
N PRO A 327 -12.41 33.79 -3.32
CA PRO A 327 -12.66 32.93 -4.48
C PRO A 327 -14.11 32.47 -4.56
N LYS A 328 -14.82 32.41 -3.42
CA LYS A 328 -16.23 31.99 -3.31
C LYS A 328 -16.91 32.73 -2.17
N SER A 329 -18.24 32.76 -2.22
CA SER A 329 -19.06 33.24 -1.11
C SER A 329 -18.67 32.52 0.19
N ASN A 330 -18.51 33.27 1.28
CA ASN A 330 -18.17 32.74 2.60
C ASN A 330 -16.82 32.02 2.71
N VAL A 331 -15.94 32.09 1.70
CA VAL A 331 -14.61 31.47 1.74
C VAL A 331 -13.52 32.54 1.79
N ARG A 332 -12.84 32.69 2.93
CA ARG A 332 -11.64 33.53 3.02
C ARG A 332 -10.43 32.79 2.49
N LYS A 333 -9.58 33.46 1.71
CA LYS A 333 -8.32 32.91 1.20
C LYS A 333 -7.10 33.62 1.76
N PHE A 334 -6.13 32.83 2.18
CA PHE A 334 -4.83 33.28 2.66
C PHE A 334 -3.74 32.54 1.87
N ASN A 335 -2.65 33.25 1.58
CA ASN A 335 -1.47 32.68 0.94
C ASN A 335 -0.32 32.76 1.93
N PHE A 336 0.35 31.64 2.17
CA PHE A 336 1.54 31.55 2.98
C PHE A 336 2.73 31.23 2.08
N VAL A 337 3.83 31.97 2.26
CA VAL A 337 5.15 31.58 1.75
C VAL A 337 5.98 31.22 2.96
N LEU A 338 6.55 30.02 2.97
CA LEU A 338 7.39 29.52 4.05
C LEU A 338 8.88 29.86 3.78
N GLU A 339 9.74 29.67 4.79
CA GLU A 339 11.17 29.96 4.63
C GLU A 339 11.90 29.04 3.65
N ASP A 340 11.37 27.83 3.39
CA ASP A 340 11.85 26.96 2.31
C ASP A 340 11.45 27.44 0.90
N GLY A 341 10.74 28.58 0.80
CA GLY A 341 10.24 29.15 -0.46
C GLY A 341 8.96 28.51 -0.99
N THR A 342 8.42 27.48 -0.33
CA THR A 342 7.18 26.84 -0.77
C THR A 342 5.97 27.74 -0.54
N THR A 343 5.00 27.65 -1.45
CA THR A 343 3.72 28.36 -1.33
C THR A 343 2.61 27.42 -0.88
N TRP A 344 1.86 27.85 0.12
CA TRP A 344 0.70 27.15 0.66
C TRP A 344 -0.53 28.05 0.63
N ARG A 345 -1.67 27.48 0.25
CA ARG A 345 -2.95 28.17 0.19
C ARG A 345 -3.84 27.67 1.32
N LEU A 346 -4.44 28.60 2.05
CA LEU A 346 -5.43 28.31 3.08
C LEU A 346 -6.77 28.90 2.66
N TYR A 347 -7.81 28.07 2.69
CA TYR A 347 -9.19 28.45 2.43
C TYR A 347 -10.03 28.19 3.67
N ALA A 348 -10.69 29.22 4.18
CA ALA A 348 -11.57 29.13 5.35
C ALA A 348 -13.02 29.36 4.92
N TYR A 349 -13.75 28.27 4.71
CA TYR A 349 -15.18 28.29 4.40
C TYR A 349 -15.99 28.34 5.70
N LYS A 350 -16.60 29.49 6.00
CA LYS A 350 -17.47 29.63 7.17
C LYS A 350 -18.85 28.99 6.92
N THR A 351 -19.34 28.25 7.90
CA THR A 351 -20.72 27.73 7.91
C THR A 351 -21.63 28.54 8.84
N LYS A 352 -21.06 29.18 9.86
CA LYS A 352 -21.77 30.06 10.79
C LYS A 352 -20.83 31.14 11.33
N GLY A 353 -21.40 32.28 11.73
CA GLY A 353 -20.68 33.33 12.44
C GLY A 353 -19.77 34.17 11.54
N ASP A 354 -18.72 34.70 12.16
CA ASP A 354 -17.78 35.60 11.50
C ASP A 354 -16.85 34.82 10.55
N PRO A 355 -16.42 35.43 9.43
CA PRO A 355 -15.33 34.87 8.62
C PRO A 355 -14.06 34.71 9.45
N LEU A 356 -13.23 33.72 9.10
CA LEU A 356 -11.92 33.57 9.74
C LEU A 356 -11.09 34.85 9.53
N THR A 357 -10.51 35.33 10.62
CA THR A 357 -9.49 36.37 10.62
C THR A 357 -8.25 35.79 11.27
N LEU A 358 -7.09 36.01 10.65
CA LEU A 358 -5.81 35.54 11.16
C LEU A 358 -4.92 36.75 11.39
N LYS A 359 -4.36 36.84 12.60
CA LYS A 359 -3.29 37.77 12.92
C LYS A 359 -1.99 36.98 13.03
N ILE A 360 -0.97 37.41 12.29
CA ILE A 360 0.38 36.90 12.50
C ILE A 360 0.85 37.37 13.88
N THR A 361 1.21 36.41 14.73
CA THR A 361 1.79 36.66 16.06
C THR A 361 3.31 36.66 15.95
N ASN A 362 3.87 35.66 15.27
CA ASN A 362 5.29 35.49 15.01
C ASN A 362 5.51 34.64 13.74
N ASN A 363 6.76 34.33 13.41
CA ASN A 363 7.08 33.52 12.23
C ASN A 363 6.52 32.08 12.30
N GLY A 364 6.18 31.55 13.47
CA GLY A 364 5.60 30.21 13.63
C GLY A 364 4.08 30.17 13.84
N LEU A 365 3.40 31.31 14.00
CA LEU A 365 1.99 31.36 14.41
C LEU A 365 1.18 32.49 13.76
N ALA A 366 0.10 32.08 13.08
CA ALA A 366 -1.02 32.92 12.71
C ALA A 366 -2.25 32.49 13.52
N ALA A 367 -2.73 33.36 14.41
CA ALA A 367 -3.78 33.06 15.37
C ALA A 367 -5.10 33.77 15.02
N SER A 368 -6.21 33.05 15.18
CA SER A 368 -7.53 33.66 15.26
C SER A 368 -7.78 34.23 16.65
N ALA A 369 -8.42 35.41 16.71
CA ALA A 369 -8.87 36.00 17.97
C ALA A 369 -10.23 35.43 18.43
N LYS A 370 -10.96 34.76 17.54
CA LYS A 370 -12.34 34.27 17.78
C LYS A 370 -12.48 32.78 17.46
N PRO A 371 -13.45 32.09 18.10
CA PRO A 371 -13.91 30.77 17.67
C PRO A 371 -14.33 30.76 16.19
N PHE A 372 -14.07 29.65 15.50
CA PHE A 372 -14.47 29.46 14.09
C PHE A 372 -15.45 28.30 13.94
N TYR A 373 -16.42 28.47 13.06
CA TYR A 373 -17.42 27.45 12.70
C TYR A 373 -17.40 27.27 11.19
N GLY A 374 -16.79 26.19 10.74
CA GLY A 374 -16.60 25.94 9.32
C GLY A 374 -15.41 25.05 9.01
N TYR A 375 -14.93 25.12 7.77
CA TYR A 375 -13.85 24.29 7.26
C TYR A 375 -12.63 25.15 6.96
N ILE A 376 -11.47 24.69 7.42
CA ILE A 376 -10.16 25.18 7.00
C ILE A 376 -9.55 24.11 6.09
N GLN A 377 -9.15 24.51 4.89
CA GLN A 377 -8.47 23.67 3.91
C GLN A 377 -7.10 24.25 3.59
N ILE A 378 -6.06 23.42 3.70
CA ILE A 378 -4.70 23.79 3.33
C ILE A 378 -4.24 22.91 2.17
N ALA A 379 -3.59 23.51 1.18
CA ALA A 379 -2.96 22.82 0.06
C ALA A 379 -1.64 23.48 -0.32
N LYS A 380 -0.64 22.68 -0.68
CA LYS A 380 0.59 23.17 -1.30
C LYS A 380 0.26 23.59 -2.74
N ASP A 381 0.68 24.78 -3.11
CA ASP A 381 0.57 25.30 -4.46
C ASP A 381 1.96 25.37 -5.11
N PRO A 382 2.32 24.37 -5.94
CA PRO A 382 3.60 24.34 -6.63
C PRO A 382 3.72 25.36 -7.77
N LYS A 383 2.69 26.19 -8.00
CA LYS A 383 2.64 27.22 -9.05
C LYS A 383 2.84 26.66 -10.48
N VAL A 384 2.55 25.38 -10.70
CA VAL A 384 2.59 24.75 -12.02
C VAL A 384 1.22 24.74 -12.69
N GLY A 385 1.22 25.10 -13.98
CA GLY A 385 0.06 25.09 -14.85
C GLY A 385 -1.11 25.90 -14.30
N VAL A 386 -2.19 25.23 -13.88
CA VAL A 386 -3.44 25.87 -13.43
C VAL A 386 -3.74 25.60 -11.95
N SER A 387 -2.71 25.30 -11.15
CA SER A 387 -2.84 24.90 -9.74
C SER A 387 -3.72 25.83 -8.92
N GLU A 388 -3.45 27.15 -8.93
CA GLU A 388 -4.26 28.11 -8.16
C GLU A 388 -5.73 28.13 -8.59
N LYS A 389 -6.02 28.04 -9.90
CA LYS A 389 -7.39 28.00 -10.42
C LYS A 389 -8.13 26.74 -9.96
N VAL A 390 -7.44 25.60 -9.94
CA VAL A 390 -8.00 24.34 -9.42
C VAL A 390 -8.28 24.44 -7.92
N LEU A 391 -7.37 25.04 -7.16
CA LEU A 391 -7.55 25.24 -5.73
C LEU A 391 -8.71 26.22 -5.43
N ASP A 392 -8.80 27.33 -6.16
CA ASP A 392 -9.89 28.30 -6.04
C ASP A 392 -11.25 27.68 -6.42
N ASP A 393 -11.31 26.85 -7.48
CA ASP A 393 -12.53 26.12 -7.84
C ASP A 393 -12.89 25.02 -6.83
N GLY A 394 -11.90 24.34 -6.26
CA GLY A 394 -12.11 23.22 -5.32
C GLY A 394 -12.38 23.63 -3.89
N CYS A 395 -12.03 24.85 -3.49
CA CYS A 395 -12.05 25.26 -2.08
C CYS A 395 -13.44 25.11 -1.44
N GLY A 396 -13.43 24.65 -0.19
CA GLY A 396 -14.61 24.28 0.58
C GLY A 396 -15.21 22.92 0.24
N VAL A 397 -14.78 22.20 -0.82
CA VAL A 397 -15.31 20.88 -1.21
C VAL A 397 -14.34 19.77 -0.83
N TYR A 398 -14.84 18.65 -0.31
CA TYR A 398 -14.02 17.49 0.05
C TYR A 398 -14.81 16.17 -0.03
N ALA A 399 -14.10 15.04 -0.11
CA ALA A 399 -14.70 13.71 -0.13
C ALA A 399 -15.05 13.21 1.28
N THR A 400 -16.16 12.49 1.41
CA THR A 400 -16.62 11.84 2.65
C THR A 400 -16.67 10.32 2.57
N GLY A 401 -16.27 9.77 1.42
CA GLY A 401 -16.33 8.36 1.11
C GLY A 401 -16.09 8.12 -0.38
N MET A 402 -15.83 6.86 -0.72
CA MET A 402 -15.69 6.39 -2.09
C MET A 402 -16.34 5.02 -2.20
N THR A 403 -17.21 4.84 -3.19
CA THR A 403 -17.73 3.54 -3.58
C THR A 403 -17.11 3.09 -4.90
N ILE A 404 -17.09 1.78 -5.09
CA ILE A 404 -16.54 1.13 -6.28
C ILE A 404 -17.65 0.33 -6.92
N SER A 405 -17.80 0.53 -8.23
CA SER A 405 -18.72 -0.24 -9.08
C SER A 405 -17.98 -0.63 -10.36
N GLY A 406 -18.37 -1.71 -11.01
CA GLY A 406 -17.72 -2.11 -12.25
C GLY A 406 -18.39 -3.30 -12.92
N ASN A 407 -18.07 -3.47 -14.18
CA ASN A 407 -18.58 -4.56 -15.01
C ASN A 407 -17.52 -5.04 -15.98
N ASN A 408 -17.66 -6.29 -16.41
CA ASN A 408 -16.76 -6.90 -17.39
C ASN A 408 -17.57 -7.31 -18.62
N VAL A 409 -17.09 -6.93 -19.80
CA VAL A 409 -17.67 -7.29 -21.10
C VAL A 409 -16.58 -7.92 -21.95
N GLY A 410 -16.67 -9.24 -22.15
CA GLY A 410 -15.63 -9.99 -22.84
C GLY A 410 -14.30 -9.86 -22.10
N THR A 411 -13.27 -9.37 -22.80
CA THR A 411 -11.94 -9.10 -22.21
C THR A 411 -11.80 -7.69 -21.66
N GLN A 412 -12.79 -6.82 -21.76
CA GLN A 412 -12.71 -5.46 -21.23
C GLN A 412 -13.37 -5.38 -19.85
N GLY A 413 -12.66 -4.85 -18.87
CA GLY A 413 -13.19 -4.45 -17.57
C GLY A 413 -13.37 -2.95 -17.52
N THR A 414 -14.46 -2.49 -16.93
CA THR A 414 -14.68 -1.09 -16.59
C THR A 414 -14.95 -0.99 -15.10
N TYR A 415 -14.30 -0.07 -14.43
CA TYR A 415 -14.52 0.19 -13.01
C TYR A 415 -14.54 1.68 -12.73
N LYS A 416 -15.29 2.06 -11.70
CA LYS A 416 -15.61 3.43 -11.41
C LYS A 416 -15.41 3.71 -9.93
N PHE A 417 -14.66 4.75 -9.63
CA PHE A 417 -14.66 5.36 -8.30
C PHE A 417 -15.72 6.45 -8.27
N THR A 418 -16.62 6.39 -7.29
CA THR A 418 -17.65 7.41 -7.07
C THR A 418 -17.51 7.97 -5.67
N TRP A 419 -17.17 9.25 -5.56
CA TRP A 419 -17.01 9.91 -4.27
C TRP A 419 -18.33 10.53 -3.82
N THR A 420 -18.65 10.32 -2.54
CA THR A 420 -19.56 11.23 -1.85
C THR A 420 -18.79 12.48 -1.47
N ARG A 421 -19.38 13.66 -1.71
CA ARG A 421 -18.77 14.96 -1.39
C ARG A 421 -19.58 15.72 -0.35
N ALA A 422 -18.91 16.57 0.41
CA ALA A 422 -19.51 17.51 1.33
C ALA A 422 -18.81 18.88 1.26
N GLY A 423 -19.28 19.82 2.07
CA GLY A 423 -18.74 21.18 2.17
C GLY A 423 -19.50 22.19 1.30
N HIS A 424 -18.78 23.05 0.60
CA HIS A 424 -19.34 24.15 -0.19
C HIS A 424 -20.20 23.63 -1.35
N SER A 425 -21.32 24.31 -1.63
CA SER A 425 -22.27 23.91 -2.67
C SER A 425 -21.74 24.12 -4.09
N SER A 426 -20.97 25.18 -4.32
CA SER A 426 -20.29 25.44 -5.60
C SER A 426 -18.86 24.91 -5.64
N GLY A 427 -18.38 24.62 -6.85
CA GLY A 427 -17.04 24.09 -7.13
C GLY A 427 -17.02 22.58 -7.36
N ARG A 428 -15.91 22.09 -7.92
CA ARG A 428 -15.70 20.67 -8.19
C ARG A 428 -14.96 19.99 -7.05
N LEU A 429 -15.18 18.68 -6.90
CA LEU A 429 -14.29 17.84 -6.12
C LEU A 429 -13.04 17.60 -6.96
N TRP A 430 -11.85 17.82 -6.40
CA TRP A 430 -10.58 17.54 -7.03
C TRP A 430 -9.82 16.51 -6.20
N ILE A 431 -9.36 15.45 -6.86
CA ILE A 431 -8.58 14.37 -6.25
C ILE A 431 -7.34 14.15 -7.14
N PHE A 432 -6.19 13.88 -6.52
CA PHE A 432 -4.97 13.50 -7.19
C PHE A 432 -5.07 12.04 -7.65
N ALA A 433 -4.85 11.81 -8.94
CA ALA A 433 -4.79 10.49 -9.54
C ALA A 433 -3.33 10.04 -9.69
N LEU A 434 -3.01 8.83 -9.22
CA LEU A 434 -1.71 8.19 -9.45
C LEU A 434 -1.49 7.83 -10.93
N PRO A 435 -0.24 7.64 -11.39
CA PRO A 435 0.08 7.33 -12.78
C PRO A 435 -0.71 6.15 -13.37
N HIS A 436 -0.90 5.08 -12.59
CA HIS A 436 -1.68 3.92 -13.07
C HIS A 436 -3.16 4.24 -13.33
N HIS A 437 -3.79 5.14 -12.55
CA HIS A 437 -5.16 5.62 -12.81
C HIS A 437 -5.20 6.43 -14.11
N VAL A 438 -4.26 7.37 -14.27
CA VAL A 438 -4.17 8.22 -15.46
C VAL A 438 -4.05 7.37 -16.72
N SER A 439 -3.28 6.28 -16.66
CA SER A 439 -3.09 5.37 -17.79
C SER A 439 -4.30 4.47 -18.13
N SER A 440 -5.31 4.43 -17.26
CA SER A 440 -6.52 3.61 -17.47
C SER A 440 -7.79 4.44 -17.62
N PHE A 441 -7.76 5.77 -17.50
CA PHE A 441 -8.95 6.58 -17.63
C PHE A 441 -9.67 6.44 -18.98
N ASP A 442 -10.99 6.47 -18.94
CA ASP A 442 -11.81 6.65 -20.12
C ASP A 442 -11.71 8.09 -20.66
N ALA A 443 -12.20 8.31 -21.87
CA ALA A 443 -12.12 9.61 -22.53
C ALA A 443 -12.84 10.73 -21.76
N ALA A 444 -13.92 10.43 -21.01
CA ALA A 444 -14.62 11.41 -20.21
C ALA A 444 -13.79 11.84 -19.00
N THR A 445 -13.17 10.89 -18.29
CA THR A 445 -12.32 11.17 -17.14
C THR A 445 -11.02 11.87 -17.54
N THR A 446 -10.40 11.49 -18.66
CA THR A 446 -9.20 12.17 -19.19
C THR A 446 -9.43 13.66 -19.42
N LYS A 447 -10.62 14.07 -19.90
CA LYS A 447 -10.97 15.49 -20.11
C LYS A 447 -11.03 16.30 -18.81
N GLU A 448 -11.14 15.62 -17.68
CA GLU A 448 -11.20 16.26 -16.37
C GLU A 448 -9.86 16.41 -15.67
N MET A 449 -8.78 15.91 -16.27
CA MET A 449 -7.42 16.16 -15.82
C MET A 449 -7.05 17.64 -15.99
N ARG A 450 -6.25 18.16 -15.05
CA ARG A 450 -5.66 19.50 -15.15
C ARG A 450 -4.16 19.41 -14.98
N THR A 451 -3.45 20.37 -15.55
CA THR A 451 -2.01 20.56 -15.35
C THR A 451 -1.73 21.15 -13.97
N TYR A 452 -2.12 20.41 -12.93
CA TYR A 452 -1.73 20.61 -11.54
C TYR A 452 -1.28 19.24 -11.04
N THR A 453 0.03 19.11 -10.86
CA THR A 453 0.69 17.85 -10.52
C THR A 453 1.51 17.99 -9.26
N MET A 454 1.61 16.91 -8.49
CA MET A 454 2.34 16.88 -7.23
C MET A 454 3.15 15.58 -7.12
N GLN A 455 4.36 15.68 -6.57
CA GLN A 455 5.20 14.51 -6.33
C GLN A 455 4.57 13.66 -5.22
N THR A 456 4.34 12.38 -5.48
CA THR A 456 4.00 11.44 -4.41
C THR A 456 5.27 10.81 -3.83
N LEU A 457 5.13 10.20 -2.66
CA LEU A 457 6.27 9.65 -1.92
C LEU A 457 6.90 8.45 -2.65
N THR A 458 6.11 7.46 -3.09
CA THR A 458 6.62 6.24 -3.75
C THR A 458 5.89 5.85 -5.05
N LYS A 459 4.95 6.65 -5.56
CA LYS A 459 4.10 6.32 -6.73
C LYS A 459 4.24 7.31 -7.90
N GLY A 460 5.39 7.98 -8.01
CA GLY A 460 5.66 8.97 -9.06
C GLY A 460 4.84 10.26 -8.90
N VAL A 461 4.56 10.95 -10.00
CA VAL A 461 3.84 12.24 -9.98
C VAL A 461 2.34 12.01 -10.14
N ALA A 462 1.54 12.52 -9.20
CA ALA A 462 0.08 12.47 -9.28
C ALA A 462 -0.49 13.71 -10.00
N THR A 463 -1.64 13.54 -10.66
CA THR A 463 -2.30 14.59 -11.46
C THR A 463 -3.68 14.92 -10.89
N ALA A 464 -4.02 16.20 -10.73
CA ALA A 464 -5.34 16.60 -10.27
C ALA A 464 -6.42 16.31 -11.32
N VAL A 465 -7.49 15.63 -10.91
CA VAL A 465 -8.63 15.28 -11.76
C VAL A 465 -9.93 15.67 -11.08
N GLY A 466 -10.80 16.34 -11.83
CA GLY A 466 -12.01 16.96 -11.29
C GLY A 466 -13.26 16.12 -11.51
N GLY A 467 -14.14 16.06 -10.52
CA GLY A 467 -15.44 15.42 -10.65
C GLY A 467 -15.73 14.46 -9.51
N ASN A 468 -16.99 14.05 -9.40
CA ASN A 468 -17.43 13.14 -8.35
C ASN A 468 -17.23 11.67 -8.74
N SER A 469 -16.72 11.40 -9.93
CA SER A 469 -16.39 10.05 -10.32
C SER A 469 -15.33 9.96 -11.40
N TRP A 470 -14.55 8.89 -11.36
CA TRP A 470 -13.59 8.50 -12.39
C TRP A 470 -13.96 7.14 -12.92
N THR A 471 -13.90 6.99 -14.23
CA THR A 471 -14.07 5.70 -14.90
C THR A 471 -12.73 5.27 -15.50
N MET A 472 -12.35 4.05 -15.18
CA MET A 472 -11.13 3.40 -15.62
C MET A 472 -11.48 2.16 -16.45
N ILE A 473 -10.65 1.86 -17.43
CA ILE A 473 -10.82 0.78 -18.40
C ILE A 473 -9.58 -0.12 -18.37
N GLU A 474 -9.81 -1.41 -18.17
CA GLU A 474 -8.81 -2.45 -18.37
C GLU A 474 -9.15 -3.22 -19.66
N PRO A 475 -8.43 -3.01 -20.77
CA PRO A 475 -8.81 -3.53 -22.08
C PRO A 475 -8.60 -5.03 -22.25
N SER A 476 -7.83 -5.66 -21.35
CA SER A 476 -7.37 -7.04 -21.51
C SER A 476 -7.34 -7.79 -20.18
N LEU A 477 -8.53 -8.11 -19.70
CA LEU A 477 -8.76 -9.00 -18.57
C LEU A 477 -8.29 -10.43 -18.90
N PRO A 478 -7.67 -11.14 -17.94
CA PRO A 478 -7.15 -12.48 -18.16
C PRO A 478 -8.26 -13.55 -18.13
N VAL A 479 -9.36 -13.38 -18.87
CA VAL A 479 -10.59 -14.20 -18.74
C VAL A 479 -10.38 -15.68 -19.05
N ASN A 480 -9.44 -16.02 -19.93
CA ASN A 480 -9.13 -17.39 -20.36
C ASN A 480 -8.03 -18.08 -19.52
N MET A 481 -7.47 -17.39 -18.52
CA MET A 481 -6.45 -17.96 -17.63
C MET A 481 -7.08 -18.95 -16.64
N GLY A 482 -6.59 -20.19 -16.64
CA GLY A 482 -6.99 -21.26 -15.71
C GLY A 482 -5.78 -21.83 -14.97
N PHE A 483 -5.86 -23.12 -14.57
CA PHE A 483 -4.77 -23.82 -13.87
C PHE A 483 -3.58 -24.21 -14.76
N ALA A 484 -3.79 -24.37 -16.07
CA ALA A 484 -2.72 -24.78 -16.99
C ALA A 484 -1.70 -23.64 -17.18
N PRO A 485 -0.44 -23.95 -17.53
CA PRO A 485 0.51 -22.94 -17.98
C PRO A 485 -0.11 -22.06 -19.07
N TRP A 486 -0.02 -20.75 -18.86
CA TRP A 486 -0.75 -19.75 -19.62
C TRP A 486 0.16 -18.60 -20.03
N ASP A 487 -0.11 -18.04 -21.19
CA ASP A 487 0.53 -16.85 -21.71
C ASP A 487 -0.55 -15.85 -22.17
N PRO A 488 -0.43 -14.55 -21.84
CA PRO A 488 -1.43 -13.55 -22.20
C PRO A 488 -1.78 -13.49 -23.69
N ALA A 489 -0.80 -13.73 -24.58
CA ALA A 489 -0.99 -13.66 -26.02
C ALA A 489 -1.36 -15.03 -26.64
N LYS A 490 -0.88 -16.13 -26.05
CA LYS A 490 -0.98 -17.48 -26.63
C LYS A 490 -2.01 -18.38 -25.94
N GLY A 491 -2.53 -17.98 -24.79
CA GLY A 491 -3.46 -18.78 -23.99
C GLY A 491 -2.81 -20.00 -23.33
N ASN A 492 -3.65 -20.99 -22.99
CA ASN A 492 -3.21 -22.24 -22.36
C ASN A 492 -2.48 -23.15 -23.37
N ARG A 493 -1.45 -23.88 -22.93
CA ARG A 493 -0.73 -24.85 -23.77
C ARG A 493 -0.61 -26.23 -23.11
N GLY A 494 -0.66 -27.26 -23.95
CA GLY A 494 -0.45 -28.66 -23.55
C GLY A 494 1.02 -29.08 -23.58
N LEU A 495 1.25 -30.36 -23.32
CA LEU A 495 2.58 -31.01 -23.35
C LEU A 495 2.68 -31.94 -24.55
N SER A 496 3.84 -32.02 -25.21
CA SER A 496 4.09 -33.09 -26.17
C SER A 496 4.19 -34.46 -25.50
N THR A 497 4.07 -35.51 -26.33
CA THR A 497 4.29 -36.90 -25.90
C THR A 497 5.67 -37.10 -25.27
N ASN A 498 6.71 -36.43 -25.76
CA ASN A 498 8.06 -36.58 -25.20
C ASN A 498 8.17 -35.91 -23.83
N ALA A 499 7.65 -34.69 -23.69
CA ALA A 499 7.63 -33.99 -22.41
C ALA A 499 6.87 -34.80 -21.35
N LYS A 500 5.70 -35.37 -21.71
CA LYS A 500 4.94 -36.26 -20.81
C LYS A 500 5.75 -37.45 -20.31
N LYS A 501 6.49 -38.13 -21.20
CA LYS A 501 7.33 -39.29 -20.83
C LYS A 501 8.42 -38.92 -19.82
N ILE A 502 9.00 -37.72 -19.94
CA ILE A 502 10.07 -37.25 -19.05
C ILE A 502 9.51 -36.78 -17.70
N ILE A 503 8.35 -36.11 -17.70
CA ILE A 503 7.72 -35.58 -16.48
C ILE A 503 7.12 -36.70 -15.62
N ALA A 504 6.49 -37.72 -16.23
CA ALA A 504 5.77 -38.77 -15.51
C ALA A 504 6.53 -39.45 -14.35
N PRO A 505 7.79 -39.92 -14.50
CA PRO A 505 8.51 -40.54 -13.38
C PRO A 505 8.82 -39.55 -12.24
N ILE A 506 9.11 -38.28 -12.57
CA ILE A 506 9.34 -37.22 -11.57
C ILE A 506 8.05 -36.92 -10.82
N ALA A 507 6.93 -36.76 -11.54
CA ALA A 507 5.63 -36.53 -10.95
C ALA A 507 5.20 -37.66 -10.02
N LYS A 508 5.44 -38.92 -10.42
CA LYS A 508 5.19 -40.09 -9.56
C LYS A 508 6.04 -40.07 -8.29
N SER A 509 7.29 -39.65 -8.37
CA SER A 509 8.15 -39.49 -7.19
C SER A 509 7.64 -38.37 -6.28
N GLU A 510 7.42 -37.16 -6.82
CA GLU A 510 7.01 -36.02 -6.00
C GLU A 510 5.62 -36.18 -5.37
N VAL A 511 4.65 -36.79 -6.06
CA VAL A 511 3.32 -37.09 -5.48
C VAL A 511 3.37 -38.20 -4.42
N SER A 512 4.46 -38.97 -4.35
CA SER A 512 4.64 -40.02 -3.34
C SER A 512 5.21 -39.48 -2.02
N GLN A 513 5.68 -38.23 -2.00
CA GLN A 513 6.18 -37.59 -0.79
C GLN A 513 5.12 -37.52 0.32
N ASP A 514 5.58 -37.35 1.57
CA ASP A 514 4.71 -37.22 2.73
C ASP A 514 4.07 -35.81 2.77
N MET A 515 2.87 -35.70 2.17
CA MET A 515 2.10 -34.47 2.13
C MET A 515 1.61 -34.04 3.53
N ASP A 516 1.34 -35.00 4.41
CA ASP A 516 0.82 -34.73 5.75
C ASP A 516 1.93 -34.11 6.61
N ALA A 517 3.11 -34.72 6.62
CA ALA A 517 4.26 -34.21 7.36
C ALA A 517 4.76 -32.86 6.83
N GLN A 518 4.88 -32.69 5.50
CA GLN A 518 5.35 -31.43 4.91
C GLN A 518 4.41 -30.25 5.12
N SER A 519 3.11 -30.50 5.31
CA SER A 519 2.11 -29.46 5.59
C SER A 519 1.82 -29.28 7.08
N ASN A 520 2.38 -30.12 7.97
CA ASN A 520 2.14 -30.04 9.40
C ASN A 520 3.12 -29.10 10.10
N THR A 521 3.05 -27.82 9.75
CA THR A 521 3.93 -26.79 10.34
C THR A 521 3.18 -25.95 11.37
N ASP A 522 3.93 -25.13 12.10
CA ASP A 522 3.41 -24.14 13.03
C ASP A 522 3.02 -22.81 12.34
N SER A 523 2.94 -22.79 11.01
CA SER A 523 2.64 -21.60 10.22
C SER A 523 1.57 -21.86 9.15
N MET A 524 0.60 -20.95 9.01
CA MET A 524 -0.35 -20.99 7.91
C MET A 524 0.35 -20.79 6.55
N TYR A 525 1.42 -20.00 6.51
CA TYR A 525 2.22 -19.71 5.32
C TYR A 525 2.90 -20.95 4.75
N TYR A 526 3.81 -21.58 5.52
CA TYR A 526 4.56 -22.74 5.04
C TYR A 526 3.66 -23.94 4.76
N SER A 527 2.66 -24.17 5.62
CA SER A 527 1.66 -25.22 5.38
C SER A 527 0.92 -24.99 4.07
N GLY A 528 0.50 -23.75 3.81
CA GLY A 528 -0.18 -23.36 2.57
C GLY A 528 0.70 -23.60 1.34
N LYS A 529 1.97 -23.17 1.39
CA LYS A 529 2.94 -23.40 0.31
C LYS A 529 3.09 -24.87 -0.04
N ALA A 530 3.28 -25.73 0.97
CA ALA A 530 3.39 -27.18 0.77
C ALA A 530 2.10 -27.78 0.15
N LEU A 531 0.93 -27.38 0.66
CA LEU A 531 -0.36 -27.82 0.12
C LEU A 531 -0.56 -27.42 -1.34
N ALA A 532 -0.26 -26.17 -1.69
CA ALA A 532 -0.42 -25.65 -3.05
C ALA A 532 0.53 -26.32 -4.04
N LYS A 533 1.78 -26.60 -3.62
CA LYS A 533 2.74 -27.44 -4.37
C LYS A 533 2.12 -28.77 -4.74
N PHE A 534 1.59 -29.53 -3.76
CA PHE A 534 0.99 -30.84 -4.05
C PHE A 534 -0.28 -30.75 -4.89
N GLY A 535 -1.09 -29.70 -4.71
CA GLY A 535 -2.21 -29.39 -5.60
C GLY A 535 -1.77 -29.26 -7.06
N SER A 536 -0.68 -28.53 -7.32
CA SER A 536 -0.11 -28.38 -8.67
C SER A 536 0.42 -29.69 -9.25
N ILE A 537 1.06 -30.54 -8.44
CA ILE A 537 1.55 -31.86 -8.88
C ILE A 537 0.37 -32.75 -9.30
N VAL A 538 -0.66 -32.86 -8.45
CA VAL A 538 -1.85 -33.66 -8.74
C VAL A 538 -2.55 -33.14 -9.99
N TYR A 539 -2.64 -31.82 -10.17
CA TYR A 539 -3.17 -31.21 -11.38
C TYR A 539 -2.36 -31.60 -12.64
N VAL A 540 -1.03 -31.53 -12.61
CA VAL A 540 -0.18 -31.92 -13.74
C VAL A 540 -0.42 -33.40 -14.10
N ILE A 541 -0.44 -34.29 -13.11
CA ILE A 541 -0.69 -35.72 -13.32
C ILE A 541 -2.07 -35.95 -13.96
N ASN A 542 -3.11 -35.31 -13.40
CA ASN A 542 -4.49 -35.48 -13.84
C ASN A 542 -4.75 -34.88 -15.24
N ASN A 543 -4.39 -33.61 -15.43
CA ASN A 543 -4.84 -32.79 -16.55
C ASN A 543 -3.82 -32.71 -17.70
N MET A 544 -2.53 -32.88 -17.42
CA MET A 544 -1.48 -32.69 -18.43
C MET A 544 -0.84 -34.03 -18.85
N LEU A 545 -0.58 -34.93 -17.90
CA LEU A 545 -0.09 -36.28 -18.19
C LEU A 545 -1.23 -37.25 -18.57
N GLY A 546 -2.38 -37.12 -17.91
CA GLY A 546 -3.56 -37.96 -18.17
C GLY A 546 -3.63 -39.23 -17.30
N ASP A 547 -2.77 -39.38 -16.29
CA ASP A 547 -2.79 -40.52 -15.38
C ASP A 547 -3.80 -40.30 -14.25
N LYS A 548 -5.08 -40.56 -14.57
CA LYS A 548 -6.21 -40.34 -13.64
C LYS A 548 -6.12 -41.18 -12.37
N ALA A 549 -5.61 -42.41 -12.47
CA ALA A 549 -5.52 -43.33 -11.34
C ALA A 549 -4.43 -42.89 -10.35
N LEU A 550 -3.27 -42.45 -10.83
CA LEU A 550 -2.22 -41.89 -9.98
C LEU A 550 -2.63 -40.55 -9.38
N ALA A 551 -3.27 -39.69 -10.17
CA ALA A 551 -3.79 -38.41 -9.68
C ALA A 551 -4.79 -38.60 -8.55
N GLN A 552 -5.73 -39.53 -8.68
CA GLN A 552 -6.69 -39.84 -7.62
C GLN A 552 -5.99 -40.29 -6.33
N ALA A 553 -4.98 -41.15 -6.42
CA ALA A 553 -4.23 -41.61 -5.26
C ALA A 553 -3.54 -40.44 -4.53
N GLY A 554 -2.93 -39.51 -5.29
CA GLY A 554 -2.34 -38.29 -4.75
C GLY A 554 -3.39 -37.33 -4.18
N LEU A 555 -4.54 -37.20 -4.83
CA LEU A 555 -5.65 -36.36 -4.40
C LEU A 555 -6.19 -36.79 -3.04
N GLU A 556 -6.32 -38.08 -2.77
CA GLU A 556 -6.75 -38.57 -1.45
C GLU A 556 -5.75 -38.19 -0.34
N LYS A 557 -4.44 -38.34 -0.59
CA LYS A 557 -3.41 -37.86 0.37
C LYS A 557 -3.50 -36.35 0.60
N LEU A 558 -3.71 -35.57 -0.46
CA LEU A 558 -3.86 -34.12 -0.36
C LEU A 558 -5.11 -33.73 0.43
N LYS A 559 -6.24 -34.42 0.24
CA LYS A 559 -7.46 -34.22 1.03
C LYS A 559 -7.23 -34.53 2.50
N THR A 560 -6.51 -35.61 2.82
CA THR A 560 -6.14 -35.94 4.20
C THR A 560 -5.31 -34.82 4.84
N ALA A 561 -4.26 -34.36 4.17
CA ALA A 561 -3.43 -33.26 4.66
C ALA A 561 -4.23 -31.96 4.84
N PHE A 562 -5.08 -31.61 3.87
CA PHE A 562 -5.93 -30.42 3.94
C PHE A 562 -7.00 -30.52 5.04
N ALA A 563 -7.50 -31.71 5.36
CA ALA A 563 -8.54 -31.91 6.36
C ALA A 563 -8.13 -31.39 7.75
N ARG A 564 -6.82 -31.32 8.06
CA ARG A 564 -6.30 -30.65 9.26
C ARG A 564 -6.78 -29.20 9.34
N PHE A 565 -6.68 -28.45 8.24
CA PHE A 565 -7.08 -27.05 8.15
C PHE A 565 -8.60 -26.90 7.97
N GLY A 566 -9.20 -27.72 7.11
CA GLY A 566 -10.65 -27.75 6.90
C GLY A 566 -11.46 -28.17 8.13
N SER A 567 -10.81 -28.78 9.14
CA SER A 567 -11.38 -29.05 10.47
C SER A 567 -10.83 -28.16 11.60
N ASN A 568 -9.97 -27.19 11.25
CA ASN A 568 -9.35 -26.23 12.15
C ASN A 568 -8.53 -26.88 13.31
N LYS A 569 -7.75 -27.92 12.98
CA LYS A 569 -6.94 -28.74 13.91
C LYS A 569 -5.43 -28.64 13.68
N GLN A 570 -4.96 -27.66 12.91
CA GLN A 570 -3.53 -27.36 12.78
C GLN A 570 -2.92 -26.88 14.11
N ASN A 571 -1.59 -26.87 14.22
CA ASN A 571 -0.86 -26.55 15.46
C ASN A 571 -1.35 -25.26 16.15
N PHE A 572 -1.64 -24.23 15.36
CA PHE A 572 -2.34 -23.03 15.80
C PHE A 572 -3.66 -22.87 15.05
N PRO A 573 -4.79 -23.36 15.61
CA PRO A 573 -6.10 -23.19 15.03
C PRO A 573 -6.44 -21.72 14.77
N LEU A 574 -7.20 -21.44 13.72
CA LEU A 574 -7.72 -20.11 13.47
C LEU A 574 -8.83 -19.79 14.47
N VAL A 575 -8.90 -18.54 14.91
CA VAL A 575 -9.95 -18.00 15.77
C VAL A 575 -10.64 -16.85 15.07
N TYR A 576 -11.94 -16.66 15.31
CA TYR A 576 -12.61 -15.43 14.90
C TYR A 576 -12.45 -14.39 16.00
N GLU A 577 -11.67 -13.36 15.70
CA GLU A 577 -11.32 -12.25 16.57
C GLU A 577 -12.27 -11.08 16.31
N SER A 578 -13.02 -10.65 17.33
CA SER A 578 -14.15 -9.72 17.16
C SER A 578 -13.85 -8.25 17.47
N VAL A 579 -12.67 -7.91 18.01
CA VAL A 579 -12.26 -6.51 18.26
C VAL A 579 -12.03 -5.78 16.93
N TRP A 580 -11.21 -6.37 16.06
CA TRP A 580 -10.92 -5.84 14.72
C TRP A 580 -11.80 -6.49 13.65
N GLY A 581 -12.28 -7.71 13.90
CA GLY A 581 -13.24 -8.43 13.08
C GLY A 581 -12.57 -9.17 11.93
N GLY A 582 -12.20 -10.42 12.17
CA GLY A 582 -11.60 -11.29 11.16
C GLY A 582 -11.19 -12.65 11.72
N ILE A 583 -10.59 -13.49 10.88
CA ILE A 583 -10.01 -14.77 11.30
C ILE A 583 -8.49 -14.68 11.35
N VAL A 584 -7.92 -15.09 12.48
CA VAL A 584 -6.47 -14.99 12.74
C VAL A 584 -5.93 -16.29 13.31
N SER A 585 -4.65 -16.56 13.06
CA SER A 585 -3.91 -17.62 13.73
C SER A 585 -3.91 -17.42 15.25
N SER A 586 -4.09 -18.50 16.00
CA SER A 586 -3.97 -18.47 17.47
C SER A 586 -2.53 -18.34 17.97
N ALA A 587 -1.53 -18.36 17.08
CA ALA A 587 -0.13 -18.47 17.41
C ALA A 587 0.35 -17.44 18.45
N SER A 588 0.09 -16.15 18.27
CA SER A 588 0.52 -15.14 19.26
C SER A 588 -0.23 -15.21 20.59
N TYR A 589 -1.47 -15.73 20.61
CA TYR A 589 -2.18 -15.95 21.86
C TYR A 589 -1.58 -17.11 22.68
N VAL A 590 -0.95 -18.07 22.01
CA VAL A 590 -0.30 -19.22 22.65
C VAL A 590 1.15 -18.90 23.00
N SER A 591 1.91 -18.31 22.08
CA SER A 591 3.34 -18.04 22.24
C SER A 591 3.65 -16.76 23.02
N GLY A 592 2.71 -15.82 23.08
CA GLY A 592 2.96 -14.45 23.56
C GLY A 592 3.83 -13.60 22.65
N SER A 593 4.31 -14.13 21.51
CA SER A 593 5.16 -13.43 20.57
C SER A 593 4.34 -12.77 19.46
N PRO A 594 4.43 -11.44 19.28
CA PRO A 594 3.73 -10.75 18.22
C PRO A 594 4.13 -11.19 16.80
N GLY A 595 5.35 -11.70 16.63
CA GLY A 595 5.84 -12.19 15.34
C GLY A 595 5.39 -13.61 14.99
N SER A 596 4.82 -14.39 15.90
CA SER A 596 4.44 -15.78 15.58
C SER A 596 3.55 -15.87 14.34
N ASP A 597 3.85 -16.86 13.48
CA ASP A 597 3.22 -17.04 12.16
C ASP A 597 3.25 -15.73 11.34
N PHE A 598 4.42 -15.08 11.27
CA PHE A 598 4.68 -13.83 10.53
C PHE A 598 3.79 -12.65 10.95
N GLY A 599 3.30 -12.66 12.18
CA GLY A 599 2.36 -11.64 12.67
C GLY A 599 0.95 -11.83 12.13
N ASN A 600 0.56 -13.04 11.71
CA ASN A 600 -0.80 -13.34 11.27
C ASN A 600 -1.85 -12.97 12.34
N THR A 601 -1.56 -13.16 13.63
CA THR A 601 -2.47 -12.68 14.69
C THR A 601 -2.72 -11.17 14.63
N TYR A 602 -1.75 -10.39 14.12
CA TYR A 602 -1.80 -8.94 13.97
C TYR A 602 -2.31 -8.51 12.58
N TYR A 603 -2.94 -9.41 11.82
CA TYR A 603 -3.46 -9.18 10.46
C TYR A 603 -2.39 -8.90 9.39
N ASN A 604 -1.14 -9.33 9.63
CA ASN A 604 -0.14 -9.36 8.57
C ASN A 604 -0.44 -10.50 7.59
N ASP A 605 -0.25 -10.22 6.30
CA ASP A 605 -0.02 -11.26 5.28
C ASP A 605 -1.17 -12.26 5.09
N HIS A 606 -2.39 -11.92 5.50
CA HIS A 606 -3.55 -12.81 5.37
C HIS A 606 -3.81 -13.25 3.93
N HIS A 607 -3.71 -12.33 2.95
CA HIS A 607 -3.83 -12.62 1.53
C HIS A 607 -2.70 -13.54 1.02
N PHE A 608 -1.48 -13.39 1.53
CA PHE A 608 -0.37 -14.30 1.21
C PHE A 608 -0.63 -15.71 1.77
N HIS A 609 -0.91 -15.81 3.07
CA HIS A 609 -1.06 -17.07 3.77
C HIS A 609 -2.29 -17.82 3.26
N PHE A 610 -3.47 -17.18 3.36
CA PHE A 610 -4.74 -17.81 3.03
C PHE A 610 -4.89 -18.03 1.53
N GLY A 611 -4.24 -17.24 0.68
CA GLY A 611 -4.21 -17.43 -0.78
C GLY A 611 -3.76 -18.84 -1.18
N TYR A 612 -2.73 -19.38 -0.53
CA TYR A 612 -2.25 -20.74 -0.81
C TYR A 612 -3.25 -21.84 -0.41
N HIS A 613 -3.94 -21.68 0.71
CA HIS A 613 -4.99 -22.61 1.15
C HIS A 613 -6.19 -22.56 0.21
N VAL A 614 -6.59 -21.36 -0.22
CA VAL A 614 -7.66 -21.16 -1.22
C VAL A 614 -7.27 -21.80 -2.56
N LEU A 615 -6.02 -21.63 -3.02
CA LEU A 615 -5.54 -22.24 -4.25
C LEU A 615 -5.55 -23.78 -4.16
N THR A 616 -5.11 -24.33 -3.04
CA THR A 616 -5.16 -25.78 -2.79
C THR A 616 -6.60 -26.29 -2.84
N ALA A 617 -7.52 -25.60 -2.17
CA ALA A 617 -8.93 -25.95 -2.18
C ALA A 617 -9.53 -25.88 -3.59
N ALA A 618 -9.10 -24.93 -4.41
CA ALA A 618 -9.51 -24.85 -5.81
C ALA A 618 -9.03 -26.07 -6.63
N TYR A 619 -7.78 -26.52 -6.43
CA TYR A 619 -7.31 -27.76 -7.04
C TYR A 619 -8.16 -28.97 -6.62
N ILE A 620 -8.35 -29.19 -5.31
CA ILE A 620 -9.14 -30.33 -4.80
C ILE A 620 -10.57 -30.27 -5.31
N GLY A 621 -11.24 -29.12 -5.16
CA GLY A 621 -12.64 -28.95 -5.57
C GLY A 621 -12.87 -29.07 -7.08
N SER A 622 -11.85 -28.81 -7.90
CA SER A 622 -11.92 -29.03 -9.35
C SER A 622 -11.92 -30.50 -9.75
N MET A 623 -11.60 -31.41 -8.82
CA MET A 623 -11.51 -32.86 -9.05
C MET A 623 -12.46 -33.68 -8.15
N ASP A 624 -13.06 -33.07 -7.12
CA ASP A 624 -14.03 -33.72 -6.24
C ASP A 624 -15.14 -32.75 -5.80
N SER A 625 -16.31 -32.89 -6.41
CA SER A 625 -17.49 -32.08 -6.09
C SER A 625 -18.08 -32.33 -4.70
N LYS A 626 -17.93 -33.54 -4.15
CA LYS A 626 -18.44 -33.87 -2.81
C LYS A 626 -17.58 -33.21 -1.74
N TRP A 627 -16.25 -33.28 -1.90
CA TRP A 627 -15.32 -32.56 -1.05
C TRP A 627 -15.57 -31.04 -1.11
N LEU A 628 -15.79 -30.52 -2.32
CA LEU A 628 -16.09 -29.10 -2.52
C LEU A 628 -17.31 -28.65 -1.73
N ALA A 629 -18.42 -29.38 -1.81
CA ALA A 629 -19.64 -29.04 -1.09
C ALA A 629 -19.42 -28.99 0.43
N ALA A 630 -18.62 -29.93 0.97
CA ALA A 630 -18.32 -30.00 2.40
C ALA A 630 -17.39 -28.87 2.90
N ASN A 631 -16.49 -28.37 2.05
CA ASN A 631 -15.47 -27.39 2.46
C ASN A 631 -15.76 -25.95 1.99
N LYS A 632 -16.80 -25.74 1.16
CA LYS A 632 -17.05 -24.44 0.53
C LYS A 632 -17.13 -23.29 1.52
N ALA A 633 -17.84 -23.47 2.62
CA ALA A 633 -18.03 -22.42 3.62
C ALA A 633 -16.73 -22.03 4.34
N TYR A 634 -15.83 -23.01 4.58
CA TYR A 634 -14.51 -22.75 5.18
C TYR A 634 -13.66 -21.88 4.26
N VAL A 635 -13.56 -22.27 2.98
CA VAL A 635 -12.74 -21.56 1.99
C VAL A 635 -13.32 -20.17 1.69
N ASN A 636 -14.64 -20.03 1.59
CA ASN A 636 -15.29 -18.72 1.46
C ASN A 636 -14.99 -17.82 2.67
N THR A 637 -14.88 -18.37 3.89
CA THR A 637 -14.51 -17.59 5.08
C THR A 637 -13.08 -17.05 4.97
N LEU A 638 -12.13 -17.84 4.45
CA LEU A 638 -10.76 -17.36 4.18
C LEU A 638 -10.75 -16.17 3.21
N ILE A 639 -11.52 -16.24 2.11
CA ILE A 639 -11.57 -15.16 1.11
C ILE A 639 -12.28 -13.93 1.65
N ARG A 640 -13.37 -14.10 2.41
CA ARG A 640 -14.09 -12.98 3.05
C ARG A 640 -13.17 -12.17 3.96
N ASP A 641 -12.22 -12.81 4.63
CA ASP A 641 -11.31 -12.11 5.52
C ASP A 641 -10.42 -11.08 4.80
N TYR A 642 -9.78 -11.45 3.69
CA TYR A 642 -8.84 -10.55 3.00
C TYR A 642 -9.48 -9.76 1.84
N ALA A 643 -10.58 -10.24 1.26
CA ALA A 643 -11.16 -9.73 0.01
C ALA A 643 -12.71 -9.62 0.00
N ASN A 644 -13.36 -9.42 1.15
CA ASN A 644 -14.79 -9.12 1.16
C ASN A 644 -15.11 -7.88 0.28
N PRO A 645 -15.98 -7.98 -0.74
CA PRO A 645 -16.28 -6.87 -1.63
C PRO A 645 -17.39 -5.93 -1.10
N SER A 646 -18.17 -6.35 -0.10
CA SER A 646 -19.46 -5.72 0.23
C SER A 646 -19.63 -5.44 1.72
N SER A 647 -20.17 -4.27 2.06
CA SER A 647 -20.52 -3.88 3.43
C SER A 647 -21.73 -4.63 3.99
N SER A 648 -22.40 -5.45 3.18
CA SER A 648 -23.46 -6.37 3.61
C SER A 648 -22.93 -7.48 4.51
N ASP A 649 -21.66 -7.89 4.33
CA ASP A 649 -20.99 -8.77 5.29
C ASP A 649 -20.61 -7.97 6.54
N LYS A 650 -21.21 -8.32 7.68
CA LYS A 650 -21.02 -7.63 8.97
C LYS A 650 -19.90 -8.22 9.81
N TYR A 651 -19.25 -9.29 9.35
CA TYR A 651 -18.21 -10.01 10.09
C TYR A 651 -16.80 -9.68 9.60
N PHE A 652 -16.65 -9.34 8.32
CA PHE A 652 -15.35 -9.03 7.71
C PHE A 652 -15.38 -7.65 7.04
N PRO A 653 -14.33 -6.82 7.21
CA PRO A 653 -14.26 -5.51 6.58
C PRO A 653 -14.10 -5.63 5.07
N GLN A 654 -14.58 -4.63 4.33
CA GLN A 654 -14.36 -4.60 2.89
C GLN A 654 -12.87 -4.47 2.56
N TRP A 655 -12.39 -5.28 1.63
CA TRP A 655 -11.04 -5.19 1.05
C TRP A 655 -9.94 -5.05 2.09
N ARG A 656 -9.87 -5.93 3.11
CA ARG A 656 -8.89 -5.79 4.20
C ARG A 656 -7.49 -5.47 3.67
N SER A 657 -6.98 -6.31 2.76
CA SER A 657 -5.63 -6.16 2.19
C SER A 657 -5.61 -5.21 0.99
N PHE A 658 -6.48 -5.41 0.00
CA PHE A 658 -6.43 -4.67 -1.27
C PHE A 658 -6.80 -3.20 -1.12
N ASP A 659 -6.01 -2.29 -1.69
CA ASP A 659 -6.31 -0.86 -1.76
C ASP A 659 -6.51 -0.44 -3.22
N TRP A 660 -7.76 -0.18 -3.60
CA TRP A 660 -8.13 0.20 -4.95
C TRP A 660 -7.50 1.53 -5.41
N TYR A 661 -7.12 2.43 -4.51
CA TYR A 661 -6.42 3.66 -4.89
C TYR A 661 -4.94 3.41 -5.20
N HIS A 662 -4.30 2.45 -4.53
CA HIS A 662 -2.91 2.08 -4.82
C HIS A 662 -2.79 1.03 -5.94
N GLY A 663 -3.87 0.30 -6.20
CA GLY A 663 -3.95 -0.75 -7.22
C GLY A 663 -3.29 -2.07 -6.81
N HIS A 664 -2.89 -2.21 -5.54
CA HIS A 664 -2.31 -3.42 -4.96
C HIS A 664 -2.70 -3.55 -3.47
N SER A 665 -2.31 -4.66 -2.83
CA SER A 665 -2.56 -4.88 -1.40
C SER A 665 -1.48 -4.28 -0.52
N TRP A 666 -1.84 -3.99 0.73
CA TRP A 666 -0.90 -3.75 1.83
C TRP A 666 -0.79 -4.99 2.72
N ALA A 667 0.44 -5.38 3.05
CA ALA A 667 0.75 -6.59 3.80
C ALA A 667 0.65 -6.40 5.32
N HIS A 668 1.28 -5.35 5.85
CA HIS A 668 1.31 -5.13 7.30
C HIS A 668 -0.04 -4.65 7.88
N GLY A 669 -0.48 -5.36 8.92
CA GLY A 669 -1.69 -5.11 9.67
C GLY A 669 -1.48 -4.11 10.82
N LEU A 670 -1.68 -4.54 12.06
CA LEU A 670 -1.78 -3.69 13.23
C LEU A 670 -0.41 -3.31 13.83
N THR A 671 0.35 -2.50 13.10
CA THR A 671 1.62 -1.91 13.55
C THR A 671 1.79 -0.51 13.02
N ALA A 672 2.29 0.37 13.89
CA ALA A 672 2.63 1.72 13.52
C ALA A 672 4.04 1.76 12.93
N MET A 673 4.17 2.30 11.72
CA MET A 673 5.46 2.44 11.06
C MET A 673 5.62 3.84 10.52
N TRP A 674 6.81 4.42 10.73
CA TRP A 674 7.15 5.72 10.18
C TRP A 674 7.02 5.76 8.67
N ASP A 675 7.38 4.68 7.97
CA ASP A 675 7.25 4.61 6.51
C ASP A 675 5.83 4.26 6.02
N GLY A 676 4.88 4.06 6.94
CA GLY A 676 3.50 3.68 6.63
C GLY A 676 3.37 2.18 6.34
N LYS A 677 2.32 1.81 5.60
CA LYS A 677 2.12 0.42 5.16
C LYS A 677 3.17 -0.01 4.15
N ASP A 678 3.48 -1.30 4.14
CA ASP A 678 4.35 -1.92 3.15
C ASP A 678 3.76 -3.18 2.53
N GLN A 679 4.42 -3.56 1.43
CA GLN A 679 4.15 -4.73 0.64
C GLN A 679 5.44 -5.14 -0.08
N GLU A 680 5.90 -6.37 0.18
CA GLU A 680 7.11 -6.96 -0.40
C GLU A 680 6.77 -7.92 -1.54
N SER A 681 6.18 -9.07 -1.22
CA SER A 681 5.92 -10.16 -2.17
C SER A 681 4.77 -9.84 -3.14
N SER A 682 5.09 -9.05 -4.17
CA SER A 682 4.14 -8.65 -5.21
C SER A 682 3.55 -9.84 -5.98
N SER A 683 4.28 -10.96 -6.09
CA SER A 683 3.80 -12.18 -6.72
C SER A 683 2.84 -12.97 -5.83
N GLU A 684 3.03 -13.01 -4.51
CA GLU A 684 2.05 -13.62 -3.60
C GLU A 684 0.77 -12.77 -3.49
N ASP A 685 0.87 -11.45 -3.65
CA ASP A 685 -0.29 -10.57 -3.76
C ASP A 685 -1.14 -10.97 -4.96
N MET A 686 -0.53 -11.05 -6.15
CA MET A 686 -1.22 -11.50 -7.36
C MET A 686 -1.73 -12.94 -7.24
N MET A 687 -0.97 -13.82 -6.57
CA MET A 687 -1.40 -15.20 -6.31
C MET A 687 -2.69 -15.25 -5.51
N SER A 688 -2.87 -14.40 -4.50
CA SER A 688 -4.09 -14.38 -3.68
C SER A 688 -5.34 -14.13 -4.52
N VAL A 689 -5.26 -13.21 -5.49
CA VAL A 689 -6.37 -12.88 -6.39
C VAL A 689 -6.54 -13.96 -7.48
N TYR A 690 -5.45 -14.56 -7.95
CA TYR A 690 -5.52 -15.74 -8.81
C TYR A 690 -6.18 -16.93 -8.10
N ALA A 691 -5.87 -17.17 -6.84
CA ALA A 691 -6.49 -18.21 -6.02
C ALA A 691 -8.00 -17.95 -5.86
N MET A 692 -8.39 -16.70 -5.57
CA MET A 692 -9.80 -16.28 -5.55
C MET A 692 -10.49 -16.55 -6.90
N LYS A 693 -9.83 -16.24 -8.03
CA LYS A 693 -10.35 -16.55 -9.36
C LYS A 693 -10.58 -18.05 -9.55
N MET A 694 -9.58 -18.86 -9.22
CA MET A 694 -9.66 -20.32 -9.40
C MET A 694 -10.75 -20.90 -8.53
N TRP A 695 -10.84 -20.49 -7.27
CA TRP A 695 -11.91 -20.90 -6.37
C TRP A 695 -13.29 -20.50 -6.91
N GLY A 696 -13.49 -19.23 -7.28
CA GLY A 696 -14.72 -18.73 -7.87
C GLY A 696 -15.14 -19.51 -9.11
N THR A 697 -14.19 -19.91 -9.95
CA THR A 697 -14.44 -20.76 -11.13
C THR A 697 -15.00 -22.11 -10.72
N VAL A 698 -14.36 -22.76 -9.74
CA VAL A 698 -14.71 -24.10 -9.27
C VAL A 698 -16.06 -24.11 -8.54
N ILE A 699 -16.38 -23.08 -7.75
CA ILE A 699 -17.69 -22.95 -7.07
C ILE A 699 -18.78 -22.31 -7.95
N LYS A 700 -18.43 -21.95 -9.20
CA LYS A 700 -19.30 -21.26 -10.17
C LYS A 700 -19.84 -19.90 -9.69
N ASP A 701 -19.04 -19.17 -8.92
CA ASP A 701 -19.32 -17.78 -8.55
C ASP A 701 -18.75 -16.83 -9.63
N THR A 702 -19.61 -16.48 -10.59
CA THR A 702 -19.26 -15.63 -11.73
C THR A 702 -18.82 -14.23 -11.32
N ASN A 703 -19.39 -13.68 -10.24
CA ASN A 703 -19.01 -12.36 -9.72
C ASN A 703 -17.63 -12.38 -9.07
N MET A 704 -17.30 -13.42 -8.30
CA MET A 704 -15.96 -13.60 -7.74
C MET A 704 -14.91 -13.71 -8.85
N VAL A 705 -15.20 -14.46 -9.92
CA VAL A 705 -14.29 -14.55 -11.08
C VAL A 705 -14.15 -13.22 -11.81
N ALA A 706 -15.25 -12.50 -12.03
CA ALA A 706 -15.21 -11.20 -12.68
C ALA A 706 -14.42 -10.16 -11.86
N ARG A 707 -14.64 -10.10 -10.54
CA ARG A 707 -13.84 -9.25 -9.64
C ARG A 707 -12.36 -9.63 -9.70
N ALA A 708 -12.03 -10.91 -9.63
CA ALA A 708 -10.64 -11.36 -9.67
C ALA A 708 -9.94 -11.04 -11.00
N ASN A 709 -10.63 -11.20 -12.15
CA ASN A 709 -10.09 -10.82 -13.45
C ASN A 709 -9.79 -9.32 -13.53
N LEU A 710 -10.73 -8.48 -13.09
CA LEU A 710 -10.54 -7.03 -13.04
C LEU A 710 -9.39 -6.65 -12.12
N GLN A 711 -9.38 -7.20 -10.91
CA GLN A 711 -8.36 -6.91 -9.89
C GLN A 711 -6.97 -7.33 -10.37
N LEU A 712 -6.81 -8.49 -11.01
CA LEU A 712 -5.55 -8.92 -11.61
C LEU A 712 -5.05 -7.96 -12.70
N ALA A 713 -5.94 -7.39 -13.52
CA ALA A 713 -5.57 -6.43 -14.55
C ALA A 713 -5.09 -5.10 -13.94
N VAL A 714 -5.84 -4.56 -12.97
CA VAL A 714 -5.45 -3.36 -12.20
C VAL A 714 -4.11 -3.56 -11.50
N MET A 715 -3.94 -4.71 -10.84
CA MET A 715 -2.69 -5.08 -10.19
C MET A 715 -1.55 -5.15 -11.18
N SER A 716 -1.73 -5.77 -12.35
CA SER A 716 -0.65 -5.91 -13.33
C SER A 716 -0.12 -4.55 -13.80
N ARG A 717 -1.03 -3.59 -14.03
CA ARG A 717 -0.69 -2.20 -14.33
C ARG A 717 0.04 -1.52 -13.18
N ALA A 718 -0.45 -1.67 -11.95
CA ALA A 718 0.20 -1.10 -10.76
C ALA A 718 1.58 -1.72 -10.49
N MET A 719 1.73 -3.04 -10.64
CA MET A 719 3.00 -3.74 -10.48
C MET A 719 4.02 -3.28 -11.53
N GLN A 720 3.64 -3.11 -12.79
CA GLN A 720 4.53 -2.59 -13.84
C GLN A 720 4.93 -1.11 -13.61
N ALA A 721 4.07 -0.35 -12.93
CA ALA A 721 4.39 1.04 -12.57
C ALA A 721 5.33 1.13 -11.35
N TYR A 722 5.07 0.31 -10.32
CA TYR A 722 5.64 0.52 -8.98
C TYR A 722 6.53 -0.60 -8.44
N TYR A 723 6.53 -1.78 -9.05
CA TYR A 723 7.29 -2.96 -8.59
C TYR A 723 8.23 -3.53 -9.65
N TYR A 724 7.88 -3.50 -10.93
CA TYR A 724 8.63 -4.13 -12.02
C TYR A 724 9.11 -3.09 -13.04
N TYR A 725 10.38 -2.75 -12.96
CA TYR A 725 10.96 -1.64 -13.71
C TYR A 725 11.65 -2.14 -14.98
N THR A 726 11.02 -1.83 -16.11
CA THR A 726 11.76 -1.80 -17.37
C THR A 726 12.66 -0.57 -17.41
N THR A 727 13.64 -0.56 -18.31
CA THR A 727 14.51 0.60 -18.58
C THR A 727 13.75 1.86 -19.01
N THR A 728 12.47 1.73 -19.41
CA THR A 728 11.61 2.83 -19.83
C THR A 728 10.62 3.28 -18.74
N ASN A 729 10.69 2.72 -17.52
CA ASN A 729 9.86 3.17 -16.42
C ASN A 729 10.18 4.64 -16.09
N THR A 730 9.18 5.52 -16.19
CA THR A 730 9.28 6.96 -15.87
C THR A 730 8.56 7.33 -14.58
N VAL A 731 8.00 6.34 -13.88
CA VAL A 731 7.24 6.54 -12.64
C VAL A 731 8.19 6.61 -11.44
N GLN A 732 9.17 5.71 -11.40
CA GLN A 732 10.16 5.65 -10.33
C GLN A 732 11.44 6.44 -10.66
N PRO A 733 12.24 6.82 -9.64
CA PRO A 733 13.49 7.54 -9.84
C PRO A 733 14.44 6.82 -10.81
N LYS A 734 15.02 7.58 -11.75
CA LYS A 734 15.92 7.03 -12.79
C LYS A 734 17.14 6.29 -12.21
N ASN A 735 17.64 6.75 -11.06
CA ASN A 735 18.75 6.13 -10.33
C ASN A 735 18.32 4.91 -9.50
N PHE A 736 17.02 4.55 -9.44
CA PHE A 736 16.53 3.37 -8.73
C PHE A 736 16.10 2.24 -9.67
N ILE A 737 15.55 2.56 -10.85
CA ILE A 737 14.97 1.57 -11.78
C ILE A 737 15.97 0.50 -12.28
N GLY A 738 17.28 0.74 -12.15
CA GLY A 738 18.31 -0.26 -12.44
C GLY A 738 18.22 -1.51 -11.54
N ASN A 739 17.54 -1.41 -10.40
CA ASN A 739 17.28 -2.54 -9.49
C ASN A 739 16.29 -3.57 -10.04
N LYS A 740 15.54 -3.21 -11.09
CA LYS A 740 14.49 -4.00 -11.76
C LYS A 740 13.27 -4.29 -10.90
N VAL A 741 13.42 -4.62 -9.63
CA VAL A 741 12.32 -4.77 -8.69
C VAL A 741 12.36 -3.74 -7.58
N ALA A 742 11.22 -3.52 -6.91
CA ALA A 742 11.14 -2.63 -5.75
C ALA A 742 11.91 -3.16 -4.53
N GLY A 743 11.91 -4.48 -4.29
CA GLY A 743 12.12 -5.02 -2.96
C GLY A 743 10.90 -4.75 -2.09
N ILE A 744 11.09 -4.14 -0.91
CA ILE A 744 9.99 -3.73 -0.03
C ILE A 744 9.54 -2.32 -0.41
N LEU A 745 8.28 -2.19 -0.82
CA LEU A 745 7.65 -0.89 -1.06
C LEU A 745 6.80 -0.52 0.15
N PHE A 746 7.11 0.64 0.74
CA PHE A 746 6.32 1.31 1.77
C PHE A 746 5.52 2.49 1.16
N GLU A 747 4.60 3.06 1.93
CA GLU A 747 3.95 4.33 1.57
C GLU A 747 4.95 5.49 1.48
N ASN A 748 6.06 5.46 2.23
CA ASN A 748 7.06 6.55 2.28
C ASN A 748 8.44 6.22 1.70
N LYS A 749 8.75 4.93 1.48
CA LYS A 749 10.09 4.43 1.14
C LYS A 749 10.00 3.29 0.15
N VAL A 750 11.00 3.12 -0.71
CA VAL A 750 11.21 1.88 -1.46
C VAL A 750 12.63 1.41 -1.24
N HIS A 751 12.79 0.14 -0.86
CA HIS A 751 14.07 -0.44 -0.46
C HIS A 751 14.29 -1.78 -1.18
N HIS A 752 15.32 -1.84 -2.02
CA HIS A 752 15.71 -3.02 -2.78
C HIS A 752 16.41 -4.05 -1.89
N THR A 753 15.63 -4.70 -1.05
CA THR A 753 16.04 -5.67 -0.03
C THR A 753 14.87 -6.61 0.28
N THR A 754 15.04 -7.54 1.22
CA THR A 754 13.91 -8.31 1.79
C THR A 754 13.91 -8.27 3.32
N TRP A 755 12.81 -8.72 3.92
CA TRP A 755 12.70 -8.88 5.37
C TRP A 755 13.63 -9.96 5.94
N PHE A 756 14.21 -10.83 5.11
CA PHE A 756 14.88 -12.06 5.56
C PHE A 756 16.26 -12.33 4.95
N SER A 757 16.60 -11.77 3.79
CA SER A 757 17.91 -11.87 3.15
C SER A 757 18.16 -10.72 2.15
N ALA A 758 19.36 -10.16 2.18
CA ALA A 758 19.81 -9.20 1.17
C ALA A 758 20.41 -9.87 -0.08
N ASP A 759 20.46 -11.21 -0.14
CA ASP A 759 20.99 -11.93 -1.30
C ASP A 759 20.14 -11.64 -2.54
N ILE A 760 20.79 -11.39 -3.67
CA ILE A 760 20.10 -10.88 -4.86
C ILE A 760 19.07 -11.87 -5.42
N GLU A 761 19.34 -13.18 -5.31
CA GLU A 761 18.39 -14.21 -5.70
C GLU A 761 17.13 -14.22 -4.83
N ALA A 762 17.22 -13.80 -3.57
CA ALA A 762 16.07 -13.61 -2.69
C ALA A 762 15.32 -12.31 -3.01
N VAL A 763 16.04 -11.19 -3.15
CA VAL A 763 15.46 -9.88 -3.46
C VAL A 763 14.70 -9.89 -4.79
N GLN A 764 15.22 -10.56 -5.83
CA GLN A 764 14.50 -10.71 -7.10
C GLN A 764 13.46 -11.84 -7.04
N GLY A 765 13.83 -12.96 -6.42
CA GLY A 765 13.02 -14.18 -6.37
C GLY A 765 11.73 -14.04 -5.58
N ILE A 766 11.69 -13.19 -4.54
CA ILE A 766 10.47 -12.95 -3.75
C ILE A 766 9.34 -12.36 -4.60
N HIS A 767 9.68 -11.62 -5.67
CA HIS A 767 8.73 -11.08 -6.65
C HIS A 767 8.38 -12.06 -7.79
N MET A 768 8.92 -13.28 -7.75
CA MET A 768 8.65 -14.35 -8.70
C MET A 768 7.76 -15.44 -8.09
N ILE A 769 7.89 -15.70 -6.78
CA ILE A 769 7.20 -16.82 -6.13
C ILE A 769 5.74 -16.51 -5.79
N PRO A 770 4.82 -17.48 -5.98
CA PRO A 770 5.00 -18.72 -6.72
C PRO A 770 4.89 -18.48 -8.24
N ILE A 771 5.65 -19.25 -9.03
CA ILE A 771 5.49 -19.27 -10.49
C ILE A 771 4.26 -20.10 -10.84
N LEU A 772 3.23 -19.44 -11.36
CA LEU A 772 1.91 -19.98 -11.67
C LEU A 772 1.38 -19.30 -12.95
N PRO A 773 0.20 -19.69 -13.48
CA PRO A 773 -0.31 -19.12 -14.73
C PRO A 773 -0.41 -17.59 -14.74
N PHE A 774 -0.65 -16.94 -13.60
CA PHE A 774 -0.72 -15.48 -13.50
C PHE A 774 0.63 -14.77 -13.63
N SER A 775 1.77 -15.45 -13.45
CA SER A 775 3.09 -14.81 -13.34
C SER A 775 3.42 -13.96 -14.57
N ASN A 776 3.06 -14.44 -15.76
CA ASN A 776 3.29 -13.75 -17.04
C ASN A 776 2.35 -12.55 -17.29
N LEU A 777 1.34 -12.33 -16.44
CA LEU A 777 0.40 -11.23 -16.60
C LEU A 777 1.06 -9.88 -16.30
N ALA A 778 1.76 -9.78 -15.17
CA ALA A 778 2.47 -8.57 -14.77
C ALA A 778 3.96 -8.61 -15.16
N ARG A 779 4.62 -9.77 -15.07
CA ARG A 779 6.03 -9.95 -15.44
C ARG A 779 6.14 -10.19 -16.95
N THR A 780 6.08 -9.10 -17.71
CA THR A 780 6.16 -9.16 -19.19
C THR A 780 7.47 -9.78 -19.67
N GLY A 781 7.48 -10.35 -20.88
CA GLY A 781 8.70 -10.90 -21.47
C GLY A 781 9.86 -9.89 -21.55
N THR A 782 9.56 -8.63 -21.87
CA THR A 782 10.56 -7.55 -21.85
C THR A 782 11.16 -7.36 -20.46
N PHE A 783 10.32 -7.31 -19.42
CA PHE A 783 10.78 -7.16 -18.05
C PHE A 783 11.64 -8.35 -17.60
N VAL A 784 11.15 -9.58 -17.80
CA VAL A 784 11.87 -10.82 -17.43
C VAL A 784 13.24 -10.90 -18.11
N GLN A 785 13.32 -10.54 -19.40
CA GLN A 785 14.60 -10.52 -20.12
C GLN A 785 15.57 -9.48 -19.54
N GLN A 786 15.11 -8.25 -19.27
CA GLN A 786 15.95 -7.20 -18.71
C GLN A 786 16.44 -7.51 -17.28
N GLU A 787 15.58 -8.11 -16.46
CA GLU A 787 15.93 -8.57 -15.12
C GLU A 787 16.99 -9.69 -15.17
N TRP A 788 16.77 -10.69 -16.03
CA TRP A 788 17.75 -11.75 -16.28
C TRP A 788 19.10 -11.19 -16.73
N ASP A 789 19.10 -10.24 -17.66
CA ASP A 789 20.34 -9.65 -18.16
C ASP A 789 21.08 -8.81 -17.11
N THR A 790 20.35 -8.28 -16.14
CA THR A 790 20.93 -7.48 -15.05
C THR A 790 21.59 -8.37 -14.01
N TYR A 791 20.94 -9.47 -13.60
CA TYR A 791 21.35 -10.22 -12.41
C TYR A 791 21.81 -11.67 -12.65
N PHE A 792 21.31 -12.35 -13.69
CA PHE A 792 21.41 -13.80 -13.78
C PHE A 792 22.21 -14.32 -14.99
N ASN A 793 22.32 -13.54 -16.07
CA ASN A 793 23.06 -13.95 -17.25
C ASN A 793 24.60 -14.05 -17.01
N LYS A 794 25.32 -14.55 -18.02
CA LYS A 794 26.81 -14.67 -18.02
C LYS A 794 27.36 -15.47 -16.83
N GLY A 795 26.67 -16.56 -16.47
CA GLY A 795 27.08 -17.45 -15.37
C GLY A 795 26.81 -16.90 -13.96
N ARG A 796 26.16 -15.74 -13.80
CA ARG A 796 25.84 -15.20 -12.46
C ARG A 796 24.81 -16.04 -11.71
N VAL A 797 23.86 -16.64 -12.41
CA VAL A 797 22.91 -17.62 -11.84
C VAL A 797 23.60 -18.87 -11.26
N ASP A 798 24.86 -19.13 -11.64
CA ASP A 798 25.62 -20.28 -11.14
C ASP A 798 26.45 -19.98 -9.89
N LYS A 799 26.47 -18.71 -9.44
CA LYS A 799 27.21 -18.30 -8.23
C LYS A 799 26.52 -18.66 -6.92
N PHE A 800 25.23 -18.98 -6.95
CA PHE A 800 24.48 -19.44 -5.80
C PHE A 800 23.92 -20.85 -6.03
N ASN A 801 23.82 -21.63 -4.96
CA ASN A 801 23.44 -23.04 -4.98
C ASN A 801 22.35 -23.33 -3.94
N ASN A 802 21.19 -22.68 -4.09
CA ASN A 802 20.06 -22.75 -3.16
C ASN A 802 18.73 -22.82 -3.92
N LEU A 803 17.62 -22.84 -3.18
CA LEU A 803 16.26 -22.99 -3.69
C LEU A 803 15.82 -21.91 -4.70
N TRP A 804 16.43 -20.72 -4.65
CA TRP A 804 16.06 -19.61 -5.54
C TRP A 804 16.44 -19.91 -7.00
N LYS A 805 17.41 -20.80 -7.23
CA LYS A 805 17.85 -21.18 -8.58
C LYS A 805 16.70 -21.77 -9.40
N GLY A 806 15.88 -22.64 -8.83
CA GLY A 806 14.71 -23.18 -9.51
C GLY A 806 13.65 -22.12 -9.80
N ILE A 807 13.39 -21.21 -8.86
CA ILE A 807 12.44 -20.11 -9.05
C ILE A 807 12.86 -19.21 -10.21
N ILE A 808 14.15 -18.84 -10.26
CA ILE A 808 14.72 -17.98 -11.28
C ILE A 808 14.66 -18.63 -12.67
N TYR A 809 15.02 -19.91 -12.80
CA TYR A 809 14.84 -20.63 -14.06
C TYR A 809 13.36 -20.84 -14.43
N GLY A 810 12.48 -21.01 -13.44
CA GLY A 810 11.03 -21.07 -13.63
C GLY A 810 10.47 -19.78 -14.22
N ASN A 811 10.87 -18.62 -13.68
CA ASN A 811 10.57 -17.30 -14.25
C ASN A 811 11.19 -17.13 -15.65
N TYR A 812 12.43 -17.58 -15.85
CA TYR A 812 13.10 -17.47 -17.15
C TYR A 812 12.40 -18.27 -18.26
N ALA A 813 11.58 -19.26 -17.91
CA ALA A 813 10.77 -19.99 -18.87
C ALA A 813 9.79 -19.09 -19.66
N THR A 814 9.44 -17.91 -19.14
CA THR A 814 8.63 -16.90 -19.83
C THR A 814 9.26 -16.42 -21.13
N VAL A 815 10.59 -16.33 -21.19
CA VAL A 815 11.34 -15.82 -22.35
C VAL A 815 12.24 -16.87 -23.02
N GLN A 816 12.76 -17.82 -22.23
CA GLN A 816 13.62 -18.91 -22.69
C GLN A 816 13.15 -20.27 -22.15
N PRO A 817 11.94 -20.73 -22.55
CA PRO A 817 11.34 -21.97 -22.05
C PRO A 817 12.20 -23.22 -22.32
N LYS A 818 12.92 -23.27 -23.45
CA LYS A 818 13.82 -24.39 -23.77
C LYS A 818 15.00 -24.46 -22.81
N THR A 819 15.58 -23.33 -22.43
CA THR A 819 16.68 -23.26 -21.46
C THR A 819 16.23 -23.70 -20.08
N ALA A 820 15.08 -23.20 -19.63
CA ALA A 820 14.47 -23.64 -18.37
C ALA A 820 14.16 -25.14 -18.40
N TRP A 821 13.59 -25.65 -19.49
CA TRP A 821 13.35 -27.09 -19.68
C TRP A 821 14.65 -27.90 -19.55
N SER A 822 15.73 -27.50 -20.24
CA SER A 822 17.03 -28.17 -20.12
C SER A 822 17.57 -28.14 -18.69
N PHE A 823 17.45 -27.02 -17.97
CA PHE A 823 17.83 -26.92 -16.56
C PHE A 823 17.07 -27.92 -15.68
N PHE A 824 15.74 -28.01 -15.83
CA PHE A 824 14.90 -28.91 -15.04
C PHE A 824 14.95 -30.38 -15.50
N THR A 825 15.53 -30.69 -16.67
CA THR A 825 15.60 -32.08 -17.18
C THR A 825 17.01 -32.66 -17.20
N GLN A 826 18.01 -31.89 -16.76
CA GLN A 826 19.38 -32.36 -16.68
C GLN A 826 19.53 -33.59 -15.77
N SER A 827 20.53 -34.42 -16.07
CA SER A 827 20.83 -35.65 -15.33
C SER A 827 21.37 -35.40 -13.92
N LYS A 828 22.11 -34.30 -13.73
CA LYS A 828 22.69 -33.89 -12.44
C LYS A 828 21.83 -32.82 -11.75
N PHE A 829 20.51 -33.01 -11.75
CA PHE A 829 19.60 -32.09 -11.09
C PHE A 829 19.69 -32.24 -9.56
N ASP A 830 19.94 -31.14 -8.84
CA ASP A 830 20.01 -31.13 -7.38
C ASP A 830 18.65 -30.70 -6.78
N PRO A 831 17.99 -31.54 -5.96
CA PRO A 831 16.75 -31.18 -5.26
C PRO A 831 16.84 -29.92 -4.39
N ILE A 832 18.04 -29.48 -3.97
CA ILE A 832 18.22 -28.23 -3.21
C ILE A 832 17.78 -26.99 -4.00
N TRP A 833 17.70 -27.08 -5.33
CA TRP A 833 17.27 -25.98 -6.20
C TRP A 833 15.77 -25.76 -6.24
N ILE A 834 14.97 -26.57 -5.54
CA ILE A 834 13.50 -26.44 -5.51
C ILE A 834 13.06 -25.93 -4.14
N ASP A 835 12.35 -24.80 -4.13
CA ASP A 835 11.66 -24.27 -2.95
C ASP A 835 10.65 -25.27 -2.39
N GLY A 836 10.45 -25.27 -1.07
CA GLY A 836 9.47 -26.14 -0.41
C GLY A 836 8.03 -25.95 -0.87
N GLY A 837 7.70 -24.76 -1.41
CA GLY A 837 6.42 -24.46 -2.04
C GLY A 837 6.37 -24.68 -3.56
N ALA A 838 7.42 -25.22 -4.16
CA ALA A 838 7.52 -25.49 -5.59
C ALA A 838 7.71 -26.99 -5.87
N SER A 839 7.52 -27.39 -7.13
CA SER A 839 7.81 -28.75 -7.59
C SER A 839 8.56 -28.73 -8.91
N ARG A 840 9.47 -29.69 -9.09
CA ARG A 840 10.14 -29.89 -10.37
C ARG A 840 9.13 -30.28 -11.44
N THR A 841 8.12 -31.09 -11.08
CA THR A 841 6.99 -31.48 -11.94
C THR A 841 6.30 -30.26 -12.55
N TRP A 842 5.92 -29.29 -11.72
CA TRP A 842 5.25 -28.08 -12.21
C TRP A 842 6.17 -27.24 -13.08
N TYR A 843 7.42 -26.99 -12.67
CA TYR A 843 8.36 -26.18 -13.46
C TYR A 843 8.70 -26.82 -14.80
N MET A 844 8.84 -28.14 -14.86
CA MET A 844 8.99 -28.87 -16.13
C MET A 844 7.74 -28.71 -17.02
N ALA A 845 6.54 -28.89 -16.45
CA ALA A 845 5.30 -28.74 -17.19
C ALA A 845 5.11 -27.31 -17.71
N TYR A 846 5.42 -26.30 -16.90
CA TYR A 846 5.36 -24.89 -17.24
C TYR A 846 6.33 -24.55 -18.38
N ALA A 847 7.60 -24.93 -18.25
CA ALA A 847 8.61 -24.69 -19.29
C ALA A 847 8.31 -25.41 -20.60
N ALA A 848 7.87 -26.68 -20.54
CA ALA A 848 7.49 -27.42 -21.74
C ALA A 848 6.28 -26.81 -22.44
N ALA A 849 5.23 -26.48 -21.69
CA ALA A 849 4.02 -25.89 -22.25
C ALA A 849 4.31 -24.54 -22.92
N LEU A 850 5.04 -23.63 -22.27
CA LEU A 850 5.41 -22.34 -22.86
C LEU A 850 6.36 -22.48 -24.06
N GLY A 851 7.21 -23.50 -24.04
CA GLY A 851 8.14 -23.82 -25.13
C GLY A 851 7.52 -24.56 -26.31
N GLY A 852 6.28 -25.06 -26.19
CA GLY A 852 5.67 -25.97 -27.16
C GLY A 852 6.44 -27.27 -27.32
N ILE A 853 7.03 -27.77 -26.21
CA ILE A 853 7.94 -28.93 -26.17
C ILE A 853 7.19 -30.22 -25.87
#